data_AF-A0A6G0X210-F1
#
_entry.id   AF-A0A6G0X210-F1
#
_cell.length_a   1.000
_cell.length_b   1.000
_cell.length_c   1.000
_cell.angle_alpha   90.00
_cell.angle_beta   90.00
_cell.angle_gamma   90.00
#
_symmetry.space_group_name_H-M   'P 1'
#
loop_
_entity.id
_entity.type
_entity.pdbx_description
1 polymer ?
#
loop_
_entity_poly.entity_id
_entity_poly.type
_entity_poly.pdbx_seq_one_letter_code
_entity_poly.pdbx_strand_id
1 'polypeptide(L)'
;MRAKANKLLWRQTTLPQATETTPQVRRVCVINFILCLGVVPMSFVFANKAMTFHYLYVAGAVLSIISLVASVMGILKSTPGVVWSLMLAVAAAYGLLCTGGLCLLYLPYLSAELTSATDKQYAKSVIASSALASQATTERTYLLIGGIAQLILGLLAAYMVRQLFYVLGEKRASVALLQSFSAFMIPLSLLFIAGGQYIISSQTFASSPYTGIFIYVCGLLELVLSLLAFIGSGFEYRRLLNTFSWFAFVTAILAIGAAIACLSVTSSVKTSVINNWSTIRVILPPTLQARYDQTQFALFIQRNLYAMSYIAIVSGLLMILLSFAAQSLREIMNVIKRRAAQDKRCALDPEVHPEFVARREWTLMFKSSKRNQRICMRVTCGFAAVLIVAITVVMTLSVIFTTQCASISKAHDVRSALLGSNTSAACSTIRLRNEYASGKLQVVAGTSDQGNATFEHNAVSSKYLTSSGFSTHQMGSTCVVDATPGDAPTFLWFDTSCQVANLLVALPALANTSSPRPAIEMSSNTSAIDINLLQNGTKVPVAGLTISTDQANVNIYGAAISSGGLSVVSTSGEVNISTIVVNATGPLGAKTPTTISSSLGSVVLTNSSLIDSPLSITTDVSGILIQSVATAVTHGHTSVELTSSTGGIVVSKLDADWVALKTSSGAIIADGLVSNGNGALVGRIDVQSIGGSVRLTNTAAQGYVHVETNSGNVVVQLASSTFSGLYYIRSEYGRVRVRTGNTTYDTITRFTTSDPREAQGLINCGTSCHYVGDLYIRTVYGDVDVQVGCASASYQLDKNIMRDDRRRALCRSKRRLKRLKRQQLRRFHLVAMEITDELIKRRSKHFDVACIQRLNLSSANIAKLALLDTCTSLVELNLSKNHIASIRGIPTLAALRVLDCSFNEISSLGITFFVSKFHEFIDDLALQPQLEELHVEGNEIKHVDFVKLQRQVPRLRRLFLHTSTAPRSNPGVVLLTVCKMDNYHAVIQAAMPSLEYLDGEILVLRQMATEAKSKPTPEQDADVEQAIQDATWEKVSWELPRTNAAFIMESTAKLRAMLADCNRDVDGDALDLLRQMQAALQ
;
A
#
# COMPACT_ATOMS: atom_id res chain seq x y z
N MET A 1 63.20 52.03 12.62
CA MET A 1 63.34 50.56 12.57
C MET A 1 62.97 49.98 13.94
N ARG A 2 62.71 48.66 14.04
CA ARG A 2 61.75 48.03 15.00
C ARG A 2 60.29 48.39 14.62
N ALA A 3 59.29 47.50 14.69
CA ALA A 3 59.33 46.06 14.97
C ALA A 3 58.47 45.27 13.95
N LYS A 4 59.06 44.22 13.36
CA LYS A 4 58.38 43.20 12.54
C LYS A 4 58.89 41.81 12.97
N ALA A 5 58.51 41.41 14.18
CA ALA A 5 58.78 40.10 14.76
C ALA A 5 57.56 39.66 15.58
N ASN A 6 57.47 38.36 15.93
CA ASN A 6 56.41 37.77 16.76
C ASN A 6 54.98 37.87 16.18
N LYS A 7 54.77 37.29 14.99
CA LYS A 7 53.45 36.82 14.52
C LYS A 7 53.34 35.28 14.48
N LEU A 8 54.26 34.59 15.15
CA LEU A 8 54.31 33.14 15.37
C LEU A 8 54.35 32.87 16.88
N LEU A 9 53.82 31.72 17.30
CA LEU A 9 53.57 31.34 18.70
C LEU A 9 52.65 32.27 19.51
N TRP A 10 51.34 32.24 19.23
CA TRP A 10 50.28 32.21 20.28
C TRP A 10 49.02 31.52 19.71
N ARG A 11 49.09 30.19 19.47
CA ARG A 11 47.90 29.39 19.18
C ARG A 11 47.09 29.25 20.48
N GLN A 12 46.22 30.23 20.72
CA GLN A 12 45.39 30.38 21.93
C GLN A 12 44.66 29.07 22.22
N THR A 13 45.18 28.33 23.20
CA THR A 13 44.69 26.99 23.58
C THR A 13 43.78 27.05 24.81
N THR A 14 43.41 28.27 25.21
CA THR A 14 42.59 28.64 26.37
C THR A 14 41.92 29.98 26.10
N LEU A 15 40.60 29.97 25.93
CA LEU A 15 39.67 31.10 26.09
C LEU A 15 38.45 30.57 26.87
N PRO A 16 37.54 31.43 27.38
CA PRO A 16 37.07 31.31 28.76
C PRO A 16 36.07 30.18 29.02
N GLN A 17 35.67 30.02 30.28
CA GLN A 17 34.37 29.42 30.57
C GLN A 17 33.29 30.18 29.78
N ALA A 18 32.53 29.48 28.93
CA ALA A 18 31.40 30.04 28.22
C ALA A 18 30.21 30.22 29.19
N THR A 19 30.32 31.21 30.08
CA THR A 19 29.24 31.71 30.94
C THR A 19 28.15 32.39 30.10
N GLU A 20 28.52 32.92 28.94
CA GLU A 20 27.60 33.40 27.91
C GLU A 20 27.69 32.55 26.65
N THR A 21 26.55 32.02 26.20
CA THR A 21 26.38 31.50 24.84
C THR A 21 26.56 32.66 23.86
N THR A 22 27.51 32.56 22.92
CA THR A 22 27.73 33.64 21.95
C THR A 22 26.42 33.96 21.20
N PRO A 23 26.11 35.23 20.93
CA PRO A 23 24.81 35.60 20.35
C PRO A 23 24.57 34.99 18.97
N GLN A 24 25.63 34.59 18.26
CA GLN A 24 25.56 33.86 17.00
C GLN A 24 25.02 32.44 17.18
N VAL A 25 25.53 31.64 18.14
CA VAL A 25 24.99 30.29 18.39
C VAL A 25 23.53 30.36 18.81
N ARG A 26 23.17 31.27 19.73
CA ARG A 26 21.78 31.42 20.18
C ARG A 26 20.83 31.77 19.03
N ARG A 27 21.23 32.66 18.10
CA ARG A 27 20.45 32.97 16.88
C ARG A 27 20.28 31.74 15.99
N VAL A 28 21.35 30.99 15.76
CA VAL A 28 21.35 29.78 14.91
C VAL A 28 20.45 28.68 15.49
N CYS A 29 20.52 28.42 16.80
CA CYS A 29 19.61 27.48 17.47
C CYS A 29 18.15 27.93 17.43
N VAL A 30 17.86 29.24 17.55
CA VAL A 30 16.48 29.76 17.43
C VAL A 30 15.95 29.61 15.99
N ILE A 31 16.77 29.89 14.96
CA ILE A 31 16.39 29.70 13.55
C ILE A 31 16.08 28.21 13.26
N ASN A 32 16.95 27.30 13.71
CA ASN A 32 16.75 25.86 13.51
C ASN A 32 15.53 25.34 14.30
N PHE A 33 15.28 25.84 15.52
CA PHE A 33 14.09 25.54 16.31
C PHE A 33 12.79 25.96 15.59
N ILE A 34 12.72 27.19 15.08
CA ILE A 34 11.56 27.71 14.34
C ILE A 34 11.27 26.84 13.09
N LEU A 35 12.31 26.44 12.37
CA LEU A 35 12.15 25.57 11.19
C LEU A 35 11.74 24.14 11.58
N CYS A 36 12.24 23.59 12.69
CA CYS A 36 11.76 22.30 13.20
C CYS A 36 10.25 22.30 13.52
N LEU A 37 9.72 23.41 14.08
CA LEU A 37 8.28 23.53 14.35
C LEU A 37 7.41 23.44 13.10
N GLY A 38 7.93 23.77 11.92
CA GLY A 38 7.25 23.53 10.63
C GLY A 38 7.52 22.12 10.06
N VAL A 39 8.78 21.66 10.08
CA VAL A 39 9.19 20.41 9.42
C VAL A 39 8.69 19.15 10.15
N VAL A 40 8.61 19.16 11.48
CA VAL A 40 8.11 18.02 12.28
C VAL A 40 6.64 17.69 11.96
N PRO A 41 5.66 18.61 12.12
CA PRO A 41 4.27 18.30 11.81
C PRO A 41 4.03 18.05 10.31
N MET A 42 4.76 18.73 9.41
CA MET A 42 4.72 18.43 7.99
C MET A 42 5.16 16.98 7.69
N SER A 43 6.24 16.51 8.33
CA SER A 43 6.72 15.13 8.14
C SER A 43 5.73 14.08 8.66
N PHE A 44 5.04 14.35 9.78
CA PHE A 44 3.96 13.47 10.26
C PHE A 44 2.70 13.51 9.38
N VAL A 45 2.30 14.69 8.88
CA VAL A 45 1.16 14.81 7.95
C VAL A 45 1.46 14.10 6.63
N PHE A 46 2.71 14.15 6.14
CA PHE A 46 3.12 13.40 4.95
C PHE A 46 3.21 11.89 5.25
N ALA A 47 3.75 11.46 6.40
CA ALA A 47 3.72 10.06 6.81
C ALA A 47 2.30 9.48 6.85
N ASN A 48 1.32 10.23 7.37
CA ASN A 48 -0.07 9.79 7.47
C ASN A 48 -0.88 9.91 6.16
N LYS A 49 -0.36 10.62 5.14
CA LYS A 49 -1.05 10.80 3.84
C LYS A 49 -0.40 10.06 2.67
N ALA A 50 0.90 9.76 2.76
CA ALA A 50 1.62 9.06 1.70
C ALA A 50 1.33 7.56 1.75
N MET A 51 0.80 7.03 0.65
CA MET A 51 0.55 5.59 0.48
C MET A 51 1.86 4.82 0.20
N THR A 52 2.96 5.51 -0.04
CA THR A 52 4.28 4.95 -0.33
C THR A 52 5.33 5.59 0.58
N PHE A 53 6.41 4.85 0.89
CA PHE A 53 7.56 5.33 1.67
C PHE A 53 7.23 5.89 3.08
N HIS A 54 6.11 5.50 3.71
CA HIS A 54 5.70 5.92 5.06
C HIS A 54 6.87 5.97 6.08
N TYR A 55 7.63 4.88 6.19
CA TYR A 55 8.78 4.77 7.10
C TYR A 55 9.88 5.82 6.88
N LEU A 56 10.07 6.32 5.65
CA LEU A 56 11.05 7.35 5.33
C LEU A 56 10.63 8.72 5.90
N TYR A 57 9.32 9.03 5.86
CA TYR A 57 8.76 10.22 6.48
C TYR A 57 8.76 10.12 8.01
N VAL A 58 8.45 8.94 8.58
CA VAL A 58 8.55 8.70 10.04
C VAL A 58 9.99 8.85 10.53
N ALA A 59 10.98 8.30 9.82
CA ALA A 59 12.39 8.48 10.13
C ALA A 59 12.79 9.98 10.10
N GLY A 60 12.38 10.71 9.06
CA GLY A 60 12.61 12.16 8.95
C GLY A 60 11.90 12.97 10.05
N ALA A 61 10.73 12.54 10.51
CA ALA A 61 10.02 13.16 11.63
C ALA A 61 10.77 12.96 12.97
N VAL A 62 11.25 11.74 13.25
CA VAL A 62 12.08 11.46 14.43
C VAL A 62 13.39 12.24 14.40
N LEU A 63 14.05 12.32 13.24
CA LEU A 63 15.30 13.06 13.06
C LEU A 63 15.13 14.59 13.17
N SER A 64 13.98 15.14 12.75
CA SER A 64 13.65 16.55 12.94
C SER A 64 13.22 16.86 14.39
N ILE A 65 12.62 15.92 15.13
CA ILE A 65 12.47 16.01 16.59
C ILE A 65 13.85 16.04 17.28
N ILE A 66 14.79 15.19 16.88
CA ILE A 66 16.17 15.19 17.41
C ILE A 66 16.84 16.56 17.14
N SER A 67 16.63 17.15 15.96
CA SER A 67 17.07 18.51 15.63
C SER A 67 16.42 19.59 16.51
N LEU A 68 15.13 19.45 16.84
CA LEU A 68 14.40 20.34 17.75
C LEU A 68 14.97 20.28 19.17
N VAL A 69 15.16 19.07 19.71
CA VAL A 69 15.75 18.87 21.05
C VAL A 69 17.19 19.38 21.09
N ALA A 70 17.98 19.15 20.05
CA ALA A 70 19.33 19.72 19.91
C ALA A 70 19.30 21.26 20.00
N SER A 71 18.31 21.89 19.37
CA SER A 71 18.13 23.35 19.35
C SER A 71 17.75 23.89 20.73
N VAL A 72 16.79 23.25 21.41
CA VAL A 72 16.39 23.61 22.79
C VAL A 72 17.58 23.50 23.74
N MET A 73 18.30 22.37 23.71
CA MET A 73 19.47 22.13 24.58
C MET A 73 20.62 23.10 24.31
N GLY A 74 20.74 23.63 23.09
CA GLY A 74 21.73 24.66 22.71
C GLY A 74 21.36 26.08 23.15
N ILE A 75 20.08 26.35 23.44
CA ILE A 75 19.59 27.63 23.99
C ILE A 75 19.76 27.69 25.51
N LEU A 76 19.79 26.54 26.20
CA LEU A 76 20.00 26.47 27.65
C LEU A 76 21.42 26.92 28.03
N LYS A 77 21.52 27.82 29.03
CA LYS A 77 22.79 28.31 29.59
C LYS A 77 23.52 27.26 30.45
N SER A 78 23.87 26.11 29.88
CA SER A 78 24.67 25.09 30.56
C SER A 78 25.66 24.41 29.62
N THR A 79 26.91 24.25 30.07
CA THR A 79 27.93 23.49 29.32
C THR A 79 27.50 22.06 28.97
N PRO A 80 26.84 21.25 29.86
CA PRO A 80 26.31 19.95 29.44
C PRO A 80 25.21 20.05 28.40
N GLY A 81 24.30 21.05 28.47
CA GLY A 81 23.28 21.28 27.44
C GLY A 81 23.88 21.53 26.06
N VAL A 82 24.94 22.34 26.00
CA VAL A 82 25.69 22.64 24.77
C VAL A 82 26.44 21.40 24.23
N VAL A 83 26.91 20.48 25.10
CA VAL A 83 27.46 19.17 24.66
C VAL A 83 26.36 18.27 24.07
N TRP A 84 25.23 18.12 24.76
CA TRP A 84 24.09 17.35 24.25
C TRP A 84 23.52 17.92 22.95
N SER A 85 23.47 19.25 22.83
CA SER A 85 23.11 19.97 21.61
C SER A 85 24.00 19.56 20.44
N LEU A 86 25.33 19.55 20.62
CA LEU A 86 26.27 19.09 19.59
C LEU A 86 26.04 17.62 19.22
N MET A 87 25.90 16.73 20.20
CA MET A 87 25.71 15.29 19.95
C MET A 87 24.42 14.99 19.16
N LEU A 88 23.31 15.66 19.49
CA LEU A 88 22.04 15.51 18.81
C LEU A 88 22.02 16.22 17.44
N ALA A 89 22.69 17.38 17.31
CA ALA A 89 22.80 18.08 16.03
C ALA A 89 23.63 17.31 14.99
N VAL A 90 24.68 16.58 15.41
CA VAL A 90 25.43 15.66 14.53
C VAL A 90 24.53 14.54 14.01
N ALA A 91 23.70 13.95 14.89
CA ALA A 91 22.75 12.91 14.55
C ALA A 91 21.72 13.39 13.52
N ALA A 92 21.10 14.54 13.80
CA ALA A 92 20.12 15.17 12.92
C ALA A 92 20.73 15.55 11.57
N ALA A 93 21.94 16.12 11.55
CA ALA A 93 22.63 16.49 10.30
C ALA A 93 22.89 15.27 9.41
N TYR A 94 23.44 14.18 9.94
CA TYR A 94 23.66 12.95 9.18
C TYR A 94 22.33 12.35 8.70
N GLY A 95 21.38 12.13 9.61
CA GLY A 95 20.13 11.46 9.29
C GLY A 95 19.25 12.24 8.31
N LEU A 96 19.10 13.56 8.47
CA LEU A 96 18.26 14.38 7.59
C LEU A 96 18.87 14.54 6.18
N LEU A 97 20.21 14.51 6.05
CA LEU A 97 20.85 14.42 4.75
C LEU A 97 20.55 13.06 4.09
N CYS A 98 20.65 11.96 4.84
CA CYS A 98 20.28 10.63 4.33
C CYS A 98 18.81 10.54 3.92
N THR A 99 17.85 10.88 4.78
CA THR A 99 16.41 10.75 4.45
C THR A 99 15.99 11.73 3.36
N GLY A 100 16.43 12.99 3.45
CA GLY A 100 16.09 14.03 2.46
C GLY A 100 16.65 13.74 1.07
N GLY A 101 17.87 13.19 0.99
CA GLY A 101 18.47 12.75 -0.26
C GLY A 101 17.77 11.52 -0.86
N LEU A 102 17.39 10.54 -0.03
CA LEU A 102 16.60 9.39 -0.47
C LEU A 102 15.22 9.79 -1.02
N CYS A 103 14.53 10.76 -0.39
CA CYS A 103 13.27 11.31 -0.90
C CYS A 103 13.39 11.83 -2.34
N LEU A 104 14.48 12.54 -2.68
CA LEU A 104 14.73 13.01 -4.04
C LEU A 104 15.14 11.87 -4.99
N LEU A 105 15.96 10.93 -4.52
CA LEU A 105 16.44 9.78 -5.30
C LEU A 105 15.32 8.78 -5.64
N TYR A 106 14.23 8.75 -4.87
CA TYR A 106 13.04 7.92 -5.11
C TYR A 106 12.00 8.55 -6.07
N LEU A 107 12.10 9.84 -6.41
CA LEU A 107 11.19 10.51 -7.35
C LEU A 107 10.94 9.77 -8.70
N PRO A 108 11.94 9.16 -9.38
CA PRO A 108 11.70 8.42 -10.62
C PRO A 108 11.14 7.00 -10.41
N TYR A 109 11.18 6.45 -9.19
CA TYR A 109 10.69 5.10 -8.87
C TYR A 109 9.29 5.10 -8.24
N LEU A 110 8.78 6.27 -7.85
CA LEU A 110 7.50 6.44 -7.17
C LEU A 110 6.31 5.78 -7.88
N SER A 111 6.21 5.89 -9.22
CA SER A 111 5.07 5.33 -9.96
C SER A 111 5.01 3.81 -9.89
N ALA A 112 6.16 3.13 -9.89
CA ALA A 112 6.29 1.69 -9.77
C ALA A 112 5.82 1.20 -8.38
N GLU A 113 6.31 1.86 -7.33
CA GLU A 113 5.92 1.57 -5.94
C GLU A 113 4.44 1.90 -5.70
N LEU A 114 3.90 2.99 -6.25
CA LEU A 114 2.48 3.32 -6.11
C LEU A 114 1.58 2.28 -6.81
N THR A 115 2.03 1.68 -7.93
CA THR A 115 1.31 0.56 -8.57
C THR A 115 1.37 -0.76 -7.81
N SER A 116 2.36 -0.95 -6.92
CA SER A 116 2.59 -2.21 -6.18
C SER A 116 2.35 -2.10 -4.67
N ALA A 117 1.89 -0.94 -4.19
CA ALA A 117 1.59 -0.70 -2.78
C ALA A 117 0.33 -1.41 -2.28
N THR A 118 -0.68 -1.61 -3.15
CA THR A 118 -1.91 -2.36 -2.85
C THR A 118 -2.57 -2.86 -4.14
N ASP A 119 -3.32 -3.96 -4.07
CA ASP A 119 -4.12 -4.48 -5.20
C ASP A 119 -5.13 -3.45 -5.73
N LYS A 120 -5.62 -2.56 -4.87
CA LYS A 120 -6.52 -1.46 -5.23
C LYS A 120 -5.84 -0.41 -6.11
N GLN A 121 -4.53 -0.19 -5.95
CA GLN A 121 -3.75 0.69 -6.84
C GLN A 121 -3.31 -0.03 -8.12
N TYR A 122 -2.99 -1.32 -8.04
CA TYR A 122 -2.75 -2.15 -9.23
C TYR A 122 -4.01 -2.21 -10.13
N ALA A 123 -5.19 -2.44 -9.55
CA ALA A 123 -6.46 -2.39 -10.27
C ALA A 123 -6.72 -1.01 -10.90
N LYS A 124 -6.45 0.09 -10.17
CA LYS A 124 -6.51 1.45 -10.73
C LYS A 124 -5.54 1.66 -11.91
N SER A 125 -4.35 1.05 -11.91
CA SER A 125 -3.40 1.22 -13.02
C SER A 125 -3.94 0.66 -14.34
N VAL A 126 -4.74 -0.42 -14.25
CA VAL A 126 -5.39 -1.07 -15.40
C VAL A 126 -6.71 -0.39 -15.78
N ILE A 127 -7.51 0.05 -14.80
CA ILE A 127 -8.89 0.52 -15.01
C ILE A 127 -8.98 2.06 -15.16
N ALA A 128 -8.16 2.82 -14.45
CA ALA A 128 -8.29 4.27 -14.28
C ALA A 128 -6.92 4.99 -14.22
N SER A 129 -6.10 4.80 -15.25
CA SER A 129 -4.71 5.27 -15.31
C SER A 129 -4.53 6.80 -15.16
N SER A 130 -5.53 7.61 -15.53
CA SER A 130 -5.55 9.06 -15.29
C SER A 130 -5.64 9.42 -13.80
N ALA A 131 -6.51 8.72 -13.05
CA ALA A 131 -6.66 8.92 -11.61
C ALA A 131 -5.39 8.48 -10.86
N LEU A 132 -4.74 7.39 -11.30
CA LEU A 132 -3.43 7.01 -10.78
C LEU A 132 -2.35 8.07 -11.07
N ALA A 133 -2.36 8.69 -12.25
CA ALA A 133 -1.40 9.76 -12.59
C ALA A 133 -1.58 11.02 -11.72
N SER A 134 -2.83 11.39 -11.37
CA SER A 134 -3.11 12.49 -10.44
C SER A 134 -2.68 12.17 -8.99
N GLN A 135 -2.83 10.90 -8.56
CA GLN A 135 -2.30 10.47 -7.27
C GLN A 135 -0.76 10.44 -7.27
N ALA A 136 -0.14 9.97 -8.35
CA ALA A 136 1.32 9.93 -8.50
C ALA A 136 1.97 11.33 -8.53
N THR A 137 1.31 12.33 -9.12
CA THR A 137 1.79 13.73 -9.06
C THR A 137 1.67 14.30 -7.64
N THR A 138 0.61 13.97 -6.91
CA THR A 138 0.43 14.38 -5.51
C THR A 138 1.52 13.79 -4.61
N GLU A 139 1.74 12.47 -4.65
CA GLU A 139 2.82 11.79 -3.92
C GLU A 139 4.22 12.34 -4.32
N ARG A 140 4.41 12.70 -5.60
CA ARG A 140 5.65 13.32 -6.08
C ARG A 140 5.90 14.71 -5.48
N THR A 141 4.84 15.50 -5.25
CA THR A 141 5.00 16.78 -4.53
C THR A 141 5.32 16.57 -3.05
N TYR A 142 4.78 15.54 -2.39
CA TYR A 142 5.15 15.21 -1.00
C TYR A 142 6.62 14.76 -0.90
N LEU A 143 7.13 13.91 -1.79
CA LEU A 143 8.55 13.53 -1.82
C LEU A 143 9.47 14.72 -2.09
N LEU A 144 9.09 15.61 -3.01
CA LEU A 144 9.90 16.78 -3.36
C LEU A 144 9.91 17.82 -2.23
N ILE A 145 8.76 18.19 -1.68
CA ILE A 145 8.65 19.17 -0.60
C ILE A 145 9.28 18.62 0.69
N GLY A 146 8.99 17.37 1.04
CA GLY A 146 9.57 16.70 2.21
C GLY A 146 11.08 16.54 2.11
N GLY A 147 11.58 16.09 0.95
CA GLY A 147 13.01 15.94 0.69
C GLY A 147 13.78 17.27 0.76
N ILE A 148 13.28 18.32 0.11
CA ILE A 148 13.91 19.66 0.15
C ILE A 148 13.90 20.21 1.58
N ALA A 149 12.78 20.11 2.30
CA ALA A 149 12.69 20.61 3.67
C ALA A 149 13.63 19.87 4.64
N GLN A 150 13.75 18.54 4.50
CA GLN A 150 14.70 17.74 5.29
C GLN A 150 16.15 18.08 4.94
N LEU A 151 16.49 18.27 3.66
CA LEU A 151 17.84 18.68 3.24
C LEU A 151 18.21 20.07 3.76
N ILE A 152 17.30 21.06 3.69
CA ILE A 152 17.52 22.39 4.26
C ILE A 152 17.75 22.30 5.78
N LEU A 153 16.95 21.51 6.50
CA LEU A 153 17.12 21.31 7.94
C LEU A 153 18.41 20.54 8.28
N GLY A 154 18.83 19.59 7.45
CA GLY A 154 20.11 18.87 7.60
C GLY A 154 21.33 19.76 7.37
N LEU A 155 21.28 20.65 6.38
CA LEU A 155 22.32 21.66 6.14
C LEU A 155 22.40 22.70 7.27
N LEU A 156 21.25 23.12 7.83
CA LEU A 156 21.21 23.99 9.00
C LEU A 156 21.71 23.28 10.27
N ALA A 157 21.39 22.01 10.47
CA ALA A 157 21.96 21.19 11.54
C ALA A 157 23.49 21.05 11.39
N ALA A 158 24.01 20.84 10.17
CA ALA A 158 25.45 20.83 9.90
C ALA A 158 26.11 22.19 10.19
N TYR A 159 25.44 23.31 9.90
CA TYR A 159 25.88 24.65 10.27
C TYR A 159 25.85 24.88 11.78
N MET A 160 24.82 24.37 12.49
CA MET A 160 24.78 24.35 13.96
C MET A 160 25.96 23.60 14.54
N VAL A 161 26.25 22.39 14.04
CA VAL A 161 27.41 21.57 14.45
C VAL A 161 28.71 22.37 14.31
N ARG A 162 28.92 23.06 13.18
CA ARG A 162 30.09 23.93 12.98
C ARG A 162 30.18 25.04 14.03
N GLN A 163 29.08 25.74 14.31
CA GLN A 163 29.07 26.85 15.27
C GLN A 163 29.25 26.37 16.73
N LEU A 164 28.64 25.24 17.09
CA LEU A 164 28.86 24.56 18.36
C LEU A 164 30.32 24.09 18.50
N PHE A 165 30.94 23.56 17.44
CA PHE A 165 32.34 23.14 17.45
C PHE A 165 33.30 24.28 17.84
N TYR A 166 33.05 25.50 17.35
CA TYR A 166 33.82 26.69 17.75
C TYR A 166 33.61 27.06 19.23
N VAL A 167 32.39 26.99 19.75
CA VAL A 167 32.08 27.40 21.14
C VAL A 167 32.47 26.36 22.19
N LEU A 168 32.39 25.06 21.90
CA LEU A 168 32.92 24.02 22.79
C LEU A 168 34.46 23.99 22.82
N GLY A 169 35.10 24.44 21.75
CA GLY A 169 36.54 24.36 21.52
C GLY A 169 36.99 22.96 21.07
N GLU A 170 38.03 22.93 20.22
CA GLU A 170 38.49 21.74 19.47
C GLU A 170 38.51 20.45 20.32
N LYS A 171 39.07 20.48 21.53
CA LYS A 171 39.18 19.28 22.39
C LYS A 171 37.82 18.70 22.79
N ARG A 172 36.90 19.54 23.29
CA ARG A 172 35.58 19.06 23.78
C ARG A 172 34.69 18.68 22.60
N ALA A 173 34.76 19.43 21.51
CA ALA A 173 33.96 19.18 20.31
C ALA A 173 34.36 17.85 19.63
N SER A 174 35.66 17.55 19.46
CA SER A 174 36.09 16.26 18.92
C SER A 174 35.73 15.06 19.83
N VAL A 175 35.76 15.23 21.17
CA VAL A 175 35.29 14.19 22.10
C VAL A 175 33.79 13.94 21.93
N ALA A 176 32.98 14.99 21.90
CA ALA A 176 31.53 14.89 21.71
C ALA A 176 31.15 14.28 20.36
N LEU A 177 31.88 14.60 19.28
CA LEU A 177 31.67 14.02 17.95
C LEU A 177 31.87 12.50 17.96
N LEU A 178 33.00 12.02 18.50
CA LEU A 178 33.28 10.58 18.61
C LEU A 178 32.24 9.87 19.49
N GLN A 179 31.80 10.51 20.58
CA GLN A 179 30.77 9.96 21.46
C GLN A 179 29.39 9.91 20.78
N SER A 180 29.02 10.92 19.99
CA SER A 180 27.78 10.88 19.21
C SER A 180 27.78 9.73 18.20
N PHE A 181 28.86 9.53 17.45
CA PHE A 181 28.97 8.39 16.52
C PHE A 181 28.78 7.05 17.24
N SER A 182 29.43 6.85 18.39
CA SER A 182 29.25 5.61 19.16
C SER A 182 27.83 5.40 19.67
N ALA A 183 27.10 6.46 20.02
CA ALA A 183 25.74 6.36 20.54
C ALA A 183 24.72 5.86 19.48
N PHE A 184 24.94 6.15 18.20
CA PHE A 184 24.04 5.71 17.12
C PHE A 184 24.46 4.39 16.47
N MET A 185 25.76 4.12 16.37
CA MET A 185 26.26 2.90 15.73
C MET A 185 26.20 1.66 16.63
N ILE A 186 26.21 1.79 17.96
CA ILE A 186 26.07 0.63 18.86
C ILE A 186 24.69 -0.06 18.66
N PRO A 187 23.54 0.63 18.69
CA PRO A 187 22.25 0.00 18.36
C PRO A 187 22.18 -0.60 16.95
N LEU A 188 22.73 0.08 15.93
CA LEU A 188 22.69 -0.40 14.54
C LEU A 188 23.53 -1.66 14.34
N SER A 189 24.75 -1.70 14.90
CA SER A 189 25.63 -2.85 14.82
C SER A 189 25.06 -4.08 15.54
N LEU A 190 24.38 -3.89 16.68
CA LEU A 190 23.62 -4.97 17.34
C LEU A 190 22.45 -5.49 16.49
N LEU A 191 21.79 -4.62 15.73
CA LEU A 191 20.73 -5.03 14.78
C LEU A 191 21.31 -5.84 13.61
N PHE A 192 22.46 -5.47 13.05
CA PHE A 192 23.15 -6.27 12.02
C PHE A 192 23.66 -7.61 12.57
N ILE A 193 24.15 -7.65 13.81
CA ILE A 193 24.52 -8.87 14.53
C ILE A 193 23.31 -9.81 14.67
N ALA A 194 22.17 -9.30 15.13
CA ALA A 194 20.94 -10.09 15.28
C ALA A 194 20.37 -10.54 13.91
N GLY A 195 20.32 -9.64 12.92
CA GLY A 195 19.82 -9.95 11.58
C GLY A 195 20.69 -10.95 10.81
N GLY A 196 22.01 -10.86 10.96
CA GLY A 196 22.95 -11.84 10.41
C GLY A 196 22.72 -13.24 11.00
N GLN A 197 22.56 -13.34 12.33
CA GLN A 197 22.25 -14.61 13.00
C GLN A 197 20.89 -15.18 12.58
N TYR A 198 19.87 -14.33 12.42
CA TYR A 198 18.55 -14.76 11.91
C TYR A 198 18.67 -15.39 10.50
N ILE A 199 19.36 -14.73 9.57
CA ILE A 199 19.58 -15.22 8.19
C ILE A 199 20.37 -16.53 8.14
N ILE A 200 21.31 -16.74 9.08
CA ILE A 200 22.02 -18.01 9.23
C ILE A 200 21.05 -19.10 9.74
N SER A 201 20.26 -18.80 10.78
CA SER A 201 19.35 -19.76 11.39
C SER A 201 18.21 -20.22 10.48
N SER A 202 17.79 -19.40 9.50
CA SER A 202 16.64 -19.71 8.64
C SER A 202 16.91 -20.80 7.59
N GLN A 203 18.18 -21.09 7.27
CA GLN A 203 18.65 -22.13 6.33
C GLN A 203 18.01 -22.17 4.92
N THR A 204 17.22 -21.17 4.53
CA THR A 204 16.34 -21.23 3.34
C THR A 204 17.05 -21.43 2.00
N PHE A 205 18.35 -21.11 1.91
CA PHE A 205 19.16 -21.29 0.69
C PHE A 205 20.59 -21.69 1.04
N ALA A 206 21.23 -22.50 0.19
CA ALA A 206 22.65 -22.86 0.32
C ALA A 206 23.61 -21.64 0.31
N SER A 207 23.18 -20.50 -0.23
CA SER A 207 23.90 -19.21 -0.20
C SER A 207 23.59 -18.34 1.02
N SER A 208 22.49 -18.61 1.75
CA SER A 208 22.04 -17.86 2.93
C SER A 208 23.11 -17.72 4.02
N PRO A 209 23.80 -18.79 4.47
CA PRO A 209 24.78 -18.66 5.55
C PRO A 209 25.94 -17.72 5.18
N TYR A 210 26.42 -17.70 3.94
CA TYR A 210 27.47 -16.77 3.51
C TYR A 210 27.02 -15.30 3.57
N THR A 211 25.77 -15.02 3.22
CA THR A 211 25.20 -13.66 3.28
C THR A 211 24.96 -13.24 4.73
N GLY A 212 24.46 -14.14 5.57
CA GLY A 212 24.28 -13.90 7.00
C GLY A 212 25.61 -13.68 7.74
N ILE A 213 26.64 -14.49 7.44
CA ILE A 213 28.02 -14.30 7.95
C ILE A 213 28.56 -12.93 7.54
N PHE A 214 28.39 -12.51 6.28
CA PHE A 214 28.87 -11.21 5.81
C PHE A 214 28.22 -10.05 6.57
N ILE A 215 26.89 -10.05 6.71
CA ILE A 215 26.13 -9.05 7.47
C ILE A 215 26.57 -9.04 8.95
N TYR A 216 26.75 -10.23 9.53
CA TYR A 216 27.20 -10.39 10.92
C TYR A 216 28.60 -9.80 11.14
N VAL A 217 29.56 -10.09 10.26
CA VAL A 217 30.94 -9.58 10.33
C VAL A 217 30.98 -8.05 10.14
N CYS A 218 30.09 -7.49 9.30
CA CYS A 218 29.94 -6.04 9.18
C CYS A 218 29.44 -5.41 10.49
N GLY A 219 28.40 -5.98 11.12
CA GLY A 219 27.92 -5.53 12.43
C GLY A 219 29.00 -5.62 13.51
N LEU A 220 29.74 -6.74 13.59
CA LEU A 220 30.88 -6.93 14.50
C LEU A 220 31.95 -5.84 14.30
N LEU A 221 32.30 -5.51 13.05
CA LEU A 221 33.27 -4.46 12.73
C LEU A 221 32.78 -3.06 13.15
N GLU A 222 31.52 -2.71 12.88
CA GLU A 222 30.92 -1.45 13.30
C GLU A 222 30.85 -1.32 14.83
N LEU A 223 30.58 -2.41 15.55
CA LEU A 223 30.58 -2.44 17.00
C LEU A 223 31.99 -2.24 17.58
N VAL A 224 33.01 -2.87 16.99
CA VAL A 224 34.41 -2.60 17.35
C VAL A 224 34.78 -1.14 17.10
N LEU A 225 34.41 -0.55 15.96
CA LEU A 225 34.69 0.85 15.64
C LEU A 225 34.02 1.84 16.60
N SER A 226 32.75 1.60 16.94
CA SER A 226 31.99 2.44 17.85
C SER A 226 32.48 2.33 19.30
N LEU A 227 32.84 1.13 19.78
CA LEU A 227 33.51 0.93 21.06
C LEU A 227 34.89 1.60 21.10
N LEU A 228 35.67 1.52 20.01
CA LEU A 228 36.96 2.22 19.89
C LEU A 228 36.79 3.76 19.95
N ALA A 229 35.76 4.32 19.32
CA ALA A 229 35.43 5.75 19.41
C ALA A 229 35.06 6.15 20.85
N PHE A 230 34.20 5.37 21.51
CA PHE A 230 33.72 5.63 22.87
C PHE A 230 34.85 5.55 23.91
N ILE A 231 35.62 4.46 23.89
CA ILE A 231 36.75 4.22 24.81
C ILE A 231 37.89 5.20 24.52
N GLY A 232 38.21 5.45 23.25
CA GLY A 232 39.30 6.35 22.84
C GLY A 232 39.08 7.80 23.27
N SER A 233 37.83 8.29 23.12
CA SER A 233 37.42 9.63 23.56
C SER A 233 37.28 9.71 25.09
N GLY A 234 36.64 8.71 25.74
CA GLY A 234 36.36 8.71 27.18
C GLY A 234 37.59 8.55 28.09
N PHE A 235 38.64 7.85 27.63
CA PHE A 235 39.87 7.62 28.41
C PHE A 235 41.08 8.46 27.94
N GLU A 236 40.95 9.28 26.90
CA GLU A 236 42.04 10.07 26.29
C GLU A 236 43.30 9.22 25.98
N TYR A 237 43.08 8.02 25.40
CA TYR A 237 44.14 7.04 25.16
C TYR A 237 44.69 7.10 23.72
N ARG A 238 45.85 7.75 23.59
CA ARG A 238 46.49 8.16 22.32
C ARG A 238 46.70 7.04 21.29
N ARG A 239 47.01 5.80 21.73
CA ARG A 239 47.26 4.67 20.80
C ARG A 239 45.95 4.19 20.17
N LEU A 240 44.90 4.04 20.96
CA LEU A 240 43.59 3.56 20.53
C LEU A 240 42.84 4.61 19.68
N LEU A 241 43.04 5.90 19.97
CA LEU A 241 42.57 6.99 19.10
C LEU A 241 43.28 7.02 17.73
N ASN A 242 44.54 6.57 17.67
CA ASN A 242 45.27 6.42 16.40
C ASN A 242 44.77 5.21 15.58
N THR A 243 44.53 4.06 16.22
CA THR A 243 43.97 2.89 15.51
C THR A 243 42.56 3.18 15.03
N PHE A 244 41.71 3.85 15.82
CA PHE A 244 40.39 4.29 15.38
C PHE A 244 40.47 5.20 14.13
N SER A 245 41.35 6.20 14.12
CA SER A 245 41.54 7.07 12.94
C SER A 245 41.91 6.29 11.68
N TRP A 246 42.85 5.34 11.79
CA TRP A 246 43.26 4.50 10.66
C TRP A 246 42.13 3.61 10.16
N PHE A 247 41.44 2.87 11.04
CA PHE A 247 40.33 2.03 10.62
C PHE A 247 39.18 2.85 10.04
N ALA A 248 38.80 3.99 10.65
CA ALA A 248 37.73 4.85 10.16
C ALA A 248 38.01 5.39 8.74
N PHE A 249 39.28 5.75 8.47
CA PHE A 249 39.72 6.18 7.14
C PHE A 249 39.67 5.04 6.11
N VAL A 250 40.12 3.83 6.47
CA VAL A 250 40.02 2.64 5.60
C VAL A 250 38.56 2.29 5.32
N THR A 251 37.67 2.27 6.32
CA THR A 251 36.24 2.02 6.10
C THR A 251 35.58 3.10 5.24
N ALA A 252 36.02 4.35 5.32
CA ALA A 252 35.50 5.41 4.44
C ALA A 252 35.86 5.17 2.97
N ILE A 253 37.11 4.81 2.69
CA ILE A 253 37.57 4.46 1.33
C ILE A 253 36.81 3.24 0.81
N LEU A 254 36.63 2.21 1.65
CA LEU A 254 35.86 1.01 1.29
C LEU A 254 34.38 1.32 1.03
N ALA A 255 33.73 2.16 1.84
CA ALA A 255 32.34 2.56 1.64
C ALA A 255 32.14 3.36 0.34
N ILE A 256 33.04 4.32 0.06
CA ILE A 256 32.99 5.12 -1.18
C ILE A 256 33.30 4.24 -2.41
N GLY A 257 34.28 3.33 -2.30
CA GLY A 257 34.58 2.35 -3.35
C GLY A 257 33.42 1.38 -3.62
N ALA A 258 32.76 0.89 -2.57
CA ALA A 258 31.57 0.05 -2.67
C ALA A 258 30.38 0.80 -3.29
N ALA A 259 30.20 2.09 -2.98
CA ALA A 259 29.18 2.92 -3.64
C ALA A 259 29.44 3.07 -5.15
N ILE A 260 30.69 3.33 -5.55
CA ILE A 260 31.09 3.41 -6.97
C ILE A 260 30.86 2.07 -7.68
N ALA A 261 31.19 0.94 -7.02
CA ALA A 261 30.93 -0.39 -7.54
C ALA A 261 29.42 -0.69 -7.67
N CYS A 262 28.60 -0.32 -6.68
CA CYS A 262 27.14 -0.49 -6.77
C CYS A 262 26.54 0.33 -7.93
N LEU A 263 27.01 1.56 -8.13
CA LEU A 263 26.60 2.42 -9.25
C LEU A 263 26.94 1.82 -10.62
N SER A 264 28.14 1.25 -10.81
CA SER A 264 28.52 0.63 -12.08
C SER A 264 27.83 -0.72 -12.33
N VAL A 265 27.68 -1.53 -11.27
CA VAL A 265 27.07 -2.88 -11.35
C VAL A 265 25.55 -2.84 -11.54
N THR A 266 24.87 -1.74 -11.16
CA THR A 266 23.41 -1.59 -11.29
C THR A 266 22.86 -1.90 -12.69
N SER A 267 23.54 -1.42 -13.74
CA SER A 267 23.13 -1.69 -15.14
C SER A 267 23.29 -3.16 -15.53
N SER A 268 24.34 -3.82 -15.06
CA SER A 268 24.59 -5.24 -15.30
C SER A 268 23.58 -6.12 -14.57
N VAL A 269 23.31 -5.83 -13.29
CA VAL A 269 22.31 -6.55 -12.47
C VAL A 269 20.92 -6.48 -13.11
N LYS A 270 20.53 -5.32 -13.65
CA LYS A 270 19.25 -5.18 -14.38
C LYS A 270 19.15 -6.16 -15.55
N THR A 271 20.20 -6.30 -16.35
CA THR A 271 20.27 -7.26 -17.47
C THR A 271 20.27 -8.71 -16.97
N SER A 272 21.03 -9.03 -15.91
CA SER A 272 21.04 -10.37 -15.30
C SER A 272 19.67 -10.78 -14.71
N VAL A 273 18.94 -9.84 -14.10
CA VAL A 273 17.58 -10.05 -13.58
C VAL A 273 16.58 -10.28 -14.71
N ILE A 274 16.69 -9.53 -15.82
CA ILE A 274 15.85 -9.74 -17.00
C ILE A 274 16.10 -11.13 -17.60
N ASN A 275 17.36 -11.52 -17.80
CA ASN A 275 17.72 -12.78 -18.45
C ASN A 275 17.36 -14.02 -17.61
N ASN A 276 17.44 -13.95 -16.28
CA ASN A 276 17.19 -15.08 -15.37
C ASN A 276 15.83 -15.03 -14.67
N TRP A 277 14.90 -14.20 -15.17
CA TRP A 277 13.62 -13.92 -14.50
C TRP A 277 12.79 -15.17 -14.18
N SER A 278 12.78 -16.16 -15.07
CA SER A 278 12.08 -17.44 -14.89
C SER A 278 12.49 -18.19 -13.63
N THR A 279 13.78 -18.20 -13.30
CA THR A 279 14.31 -18.81 -12.07
C THR A 279 14.06 -17.93 -10.85
N ILE A 280 14.33 -16.61 -10.98
CA ILE A 280 14.21 -15.65 -9.88
C ILE A 280 12.77 -15.60 -9.34
N ARG A 281 11.75 -15.57 -10.21
CA ARG A 281 10.34 -15.50 -9.79
C ARG A 281 9.85 -16.71 -9.00
N VAL A 282 10.50 -17.87 -9.12
CA VAL A 282 10.17 -19.06 -8.32
C VAL A 282 10.64 -18.86 -6.89
N ILE A 283 11.84 -18.30 -6.71
CA ILE A 283 12.54 -18.11 -5.43
C ILE A 283 11.95 -16.98 -4.57
N LEU A 284 11.38 -15.94 -5.18
CA LEU A 284 10.77 -14.82 -4.45
C LEU A 284 9.54 -15.26 -3.63
N PRO A 285 9.31 -14.71 -2.42
CA PRO A 285 8.14 -15.06 -1.60
C PRO A 285 6.82 -14.59 -2.24
N PRO A 286 5.70 -15.31 -2.04
CA PRO A 286 4.41 -14.96 -2.64
C PRO A 286 3.86 -13.60 -2.19
N THR A 287 4.25 -13.13 -1.01
CA THR A 287 3.86 -11.83 -0.43
C THR A 287 4.45 -10.62 -1.16
N LEU A 288 5.50 -10.80 -1.97
CA LEU A 288 6.13 -9.70 -2.71
C LEU A 288 5.41 -9.47 -4.04
N GLN A 289 4.58 -8.42 -4.15
CA GLN A 289 3.83 -8.11 -5.39
C GLN A 289 4.73 -8.02 -6.64
N ALA A 290 5.96 -7.54 -6.50
CA ALA A 290 6.94 -7.48 -7.59
C ALA A 290 7.31 -8.86 -8.19
N ARG A 291 7.03 -10.00 -7.51
CA ARG A 291 7.19 -11.36 -8.03
C ARG A 291 6.44 -11.61 -9.35
N TYR A 292 5.36 -10.84 -9.59
CA TYR A 292 4.47 -11.04 -10.73
C TYR A 292 4.79 -10.13 -11.93
N ASP A 293 5.63 -9.10 -11.77
CA ASP A 293 6.03 -8.19 -12.86
C ASP A 293 7.56 -7.97 -12.89
N GLN A 294 8.18 -8.48 -13.95
CA GLN A 294 9.62 -8.40 -14.22
C GLN A 294 10.14 -6.95 -14.25
N THR A 295 9.34 -6.00 -14.73
CA THR A 295 9.73 -4.60 -14.87
C THR A 295 9.68 -3.87 -13.53
N GLN A 296 8.66 -4.17 -12.71
CA GLN A 296 8.53 -3.66 -11.34
C GLN A 296 9.68 -4.17 -10.47
N PHE A 297 9.98 -5.47 -10.52
CA PHE A 297 11.10 -6.04 -9.75
C PHE A 297 12.46 -5.46 -10.18
N ALA A 298 12.68 -5.27 -11.49
CA ALA A 298 13.91 -4.62 -11.97
C ALA A 298 14.04 -3.17 -11.48
N LEU A 299 12.94 -2.42 -11.39
CA LEU A 299 12.92 -1.05 -10.83
C LEU A 299 13.13 -1.04 -9.31
N PHE A 300 12.53 -1.98 -8.57
CA PHE A 300 12.72 -2.15 -7.13
C PHE A 300 14.19 -2.42 -6.78
N ILE A 301 14.85 -3.36 -7.48
CA ILE A 301 16.28 -3.66 -7.30
C ILE A 301 17.13 -2.43 -7.67
N GLN A 302 16.83 -1.77 -8.80
CA GLN A 302 17.55 -0.58 -9.24
C GLN A 302 17.45 0.58 -8.22
N ARG A 303 16.26 0.84 -7.66
CA ARG A 303 16.03 1.82 -6.58
C ARG A 303 16.90 1.51 -5.35
N ASN A 304 16.89 0.25 -4.91
CA ASN A 304 17.58 -0.17 -3.68
C ASN A 304 19.11 -0.06 -3.83
N LEU A 305 19.67 -0.39 -5.00
CA LEU A 305 21.10 -0.22 -5.28
C LEU A 305 21.51 1.25 -5.25
N TYR A 306 20.75 2.16 -5.86
CA TYR A 306 21.03 3.60 -5.76
C TYR A 306 20.90 4.14 -4.33
N ALA A 307 19.94 3.64 -3.54
CA ALA A 307 19.80 4.00 -2.13
C ALA A 307 21.04 3.62 -1.31
N MET A 308 21.51 2.38 -1.45
CA MET A 308 22.73 1.90 -0.79
C MET A 308 23.96 2.72 -1.20
N SER A 309 24.12 3.00 -2.50
CA SER A 309 25.21 3.85 -3.00
C SER A 309 25.19 5.26 -2.38
N TYR A 310 24.01 5.88 -2.27
CA TYR A 310 23.89 7.22 -1.68
C TYR A 310 24.23 7.22 -0.18
N ILE A 311 23.68 6.28 0.59
CA ILE A 311 23.95 6.15 2.03
C ILE A 311 25.45 5.89 2.27
N ALA A 312 26.09 5.04 1.46
CA ALA A 312 27.52 4.71 1.57
C ALA A 312 28.45 5.89 1.25
N ILE A 313 28.06 6.81 0.36
CA ILE A 313 28.78 8.07 0.12
C ILE A 313 28.67 9.00 1.34
N VAL A 314 27.46 9.19 1.88
CA VAL A 314 27.23 10.10 3.03
C VAL A 314 27.90 9.55 4.30
N SER A 315 27.84 8.24 4.55
CA SER A 315 28.54 7.62 5.68
C SER A 315 30.06 7.62 5.50
N GLY A 316 30.58 7.39 4.28
CA GLY A 316 32.01 7.53 3.98
C GLY A 316 32.55 8.92 4.29
N LEU A 317 31.83 9.97 3.89
CA LEU A 317 32.19 11.36 4.21
C LEU A 317 32.17 11.64 5.73
N LEU A 318 31.18 11.10 6.45
CA LEU A 318 31.13 11.20 7.93
C LEU A 318 32.33 10.49 8.59
N MET A 319 32.72 9.33 8.10
CA MET A 319 33.86 8.55 8.62
C MET A 319 35.21 9.25 8.38
N ILE A 320 35.36 10.00 7.28
CA ILE A 320 36.51 10.89 7.06
C ILE A 320 36.55 12.00 8.12
N LEU A 321 35.43 12.67 8.39
CA LEU A 321 35.34 13.72 9.42
C LEU A 321 35.66 13.18 10.82
N LEU A 322 35.18 11.97 11.16
CA LEU A 322 35.48 11.29 12.42
C LEU A 322 36.97 10.93 12.55
N SER A 323 37.62 10.53 11.46
CA SER A 323 39.07 10.28 11.45
C SER A 323 39.86 11.57 11.70
N PHE A 324 39.52 12.69 11.04
CA PHE A 324 40.17 13.98 11.30
C PHE A 324 39.91 14.52 12.72
N ALA A 325 38.71 14.31 13.28
CA ALA A 325 38.42 14.66 14.67
C ALA A 325 39.26 13.84 15.67
N ALA A 326 39.48 12.55 15.38
CA ALA A 326 40.39 11.70 16.17
C ALA A 326 41.86 12.16 16.05
N GLN A 327 42.31 12.59 14.87
CA GLN A 327 43.66 13.13 14.67
C GLN A 327 43.88 14.46 15.40
N SER A 328 42.97 15.42 15.28
CA SER A 328 43.06 16.70 15.99
C SER A 328 43.07 16.53 17.52
N LEU A 329 42.20 15.67 18.06
CA LEU A 329 42.18 15.32 19.47
C LEU A 329 43.49 14.65 19.92
N ARG A 330 44.06 13.76 19.10
CA ARG A 330 45.37 13.13 19.33
C ARG A 330 46.50 14.17 19.40
N GLU A 331 46.51 15.17 18.52
CA GLU A 331 47.51 16.24 18.53
C GLU A 331 47.37 17.18 19.74
N ILE A 332 46.15 17.58 20.08
CA ILE A 332 45.89 18.38 21.29
C ILE A 332 46.37 17.62 22.54
N MET A 333 46.11 16.31 22.61
CA MET A 333 46.65 15.41 23.65
C MET A 333 48.18 15.18 23.56
N ASN A 334 48.83 15.45 22.42
CA ASN A 334 50.29 15.47 22.32
C ASN A 334 50.85 16.73 22.98
N VAL A 335 50.30 17.90 22.65
CA VAL A 335 50.72 19.20 23.20
C VAL A 335 50.47 19.27 24.70
N ILE A 336 49.28 18.90 25.17
CA ILE A 336 48.94 18.92 26.62
C ILE A 336 49.88 18.01 27.43
N LYS A 337 50.12 16.77 26.98
CA LYS A 337 51.01 15.84 27.71
C LYS A 337 52.49 16.22 27.62
N ARG A 338 52.92 16.98 26.59
CA ARG A 338 54.27 17.58 26.53
C ARG A 338 54.40 18.75 27.51
N ARG A 339 53.47 19.71 27.49
CA ARG A 339 53.45 20.85 28.43
C ARG A 339 53.45 20.38 29.88
N ALA A 340 52.51 19.51 30.26
CA ALA A 340 52.42 18.95 31.61
C ALA A 340 53.64 18.09 32.04
N ALA A 341 54.51 17.68 31.11
CA ALA A 341 55.80 17.05 31.41
C ALA A 341 56.96 18.05 31.51
N GLN A 342 56.86 19.21 30.87
CA GLN A 342 57.77 20.35 31.06
C GLN A 342 57.48 21.06 32.39
N ASP A 343 56.19 21.32 32.69
CA ASP A 343 55.74 21.94 33.94
C ASP A 343 56.26 21.16 35.18
N LYS A 344 56.27 19.82 35.09
CA LYS A 344 56.83 18.91 36.10
C LYS A 344 58.35 18.87 36.20
N ARG A 345 59.07 19.34 35.18
CA ARG A 345 60.55 19.38 35.15
C ARG A 345 61.12 20.73 35.58
N CYS A 346 60.39 21.82 35.34
CA CYS A 346 60.92 23.17 35.55
C CYS A 346 60.73 23.70 36.98
N ALA A 347 59.80 23.16 37.76
CA ALA A 347 59.63 23.45 39.20
C ALA A 347 59.66 24.94 39.60
N LEU A 348 59.12 25.81 38.75
CA LEU A 348 59.17 27.27 38.89
C LEU A 348 58.34 27.80 40.07
N ASP A 349 58.84 28.84 40.74
CA ASP A 349 58.17 29.50 41.85
C ASP A 349 56.84 30.16 41.44
N PRO A 350 55.79 30.07 42.29
CA PRO A 350 54.46 30.53 41.94
C PRO A 350 54.32 32.05 41.91
N GLU A 351 55.06 32.78 42.75
CA GLU A 351 54.89 34.23 42.93
C GLU A 351 55.41 35.04 41.73
N VAL A 352 56.48 34.57 41.08
CA VAL A 352 57.11 35.27 39.94
C VAL A 352 56.27 35.18 38.66
N HIS A 353 55.37 34.20 38.56
CA HIS A 353 54.64 33.88 37.34
C HIS A 353 53.13 33.63 37.58
N PRO A 354 52.30 34.68 37.72
CA PRO A 354 50.86 34.55 37.97
C PRO A 354 50.10 33.75 36.87
N GLU A 355 50.57 33.78 35.62
CA GLU A 355 50.04 32.91 34.56
C GLU A 355 50.14 31.40 34.88
N PHE A 356 51.17 30.98 35.62
CA PHE A 356 51.35 29.58 35.99
C PHE A 356 50.46 29.19 37.18
N VAL A 357 50.23 30.10 38.13
CA VAL A 357 49.25 29.91 39.22
C VAL A 357 47.85 29.74 38.63
N ALA A 358 47.43 30.67 37.76
CA ALA A 358 46.13 30.61 37.08
C ALA A 358 45.95 29.30 36.27
N ARG A 359 47.01 28.77 35.64
CA ARG A 359 46.98 27.47 34.93
C ARG A 359 46.90 26.28 35.90
N ARG A 360 47.65 26.30 37.02
CA ARG A 360 47.60 25.28 38.07
C ARG A 360 46.20 25.19 38.67
N GLU A 361 45.60 26.34 38.98
CA GLU A 361 44.21 26.46 39.43
C GLU A 361 43.19 26.07 38.34
N TRP A 362 43.45 26.34 37.06
CA TRP A 362 42.61 25.84 35.96
C TRP A 362 42.47 24.30 35.98
N THR A 363 43.57 23.58 36.26
CA THR A 363 43.50 22.11 36.41
C THR A 363 42.73 21.64 37.65
N LEU A 364 42.57 22.51 38.66
CA LEU A 364 41.74 22.28 39.84
C LEU A 364 40.27 22.67 39.59
N MET A 365 39.98 23.72 38.82
CA MET A 365 38.62 24.09 38.42
C MET A 365 37.96 23.02 37.54
N PHE A 366 38.73 22.36 36.67
CA PHE A 366 38.27 21.18 35.90
C PHE A 366 38.06 19.91 36.77
N LYS A 367 38.18 20.02 38.10
CA LYS A 367 38.00 18.93 39.06
C LYS A 367 36.59 18.91 39.68
N SER A 368 35.65 19.75 39.21
CA SER A 368 34.22 19.79 39.60
C SER A 368 33.39 18.58 39.09
N SER A 369 33.92 17.38 39.34
CA SER A 369 33.19 16.13 39.36
C SER A 369 33.88 15.24 40.39
N LYS A 370 33.15 14.84 41.44
CA LYS A 370 33.70 14.13 42.60
C LYS A 370 34.50 12.90 42.13
N ARG A 371 35.62 12.58 42.80
CA ARG A 371 36.47 11.42 42.45
C ARG A 371 35.63 10.15 42.25
N ASN A 372 34.69 9.93 43.16
CA ASN A 372 33.76 8.81 43.17
C ASN A 372 32.79 8.82 41.98
N GLN A 373 32.35 9.97 41.49
CA GLN A 373 31.46 10.08 40.32
C GLN A 373 32.20 9.67 39.03
N ARG A 374 33.47 10.08 38.87
CA ARG A 374 34.31 9.64 37.74
C ARG A 374 34.74 8.18 37.84
N ILE A 375 34.94 7.66 39.04
CA ILE A 375 35.16 6.21 39.25
C ILE A 375 33.89 5.44 38.91
N CYS A 376 32.73 5.83 39.46
CA CYS A 376 31.43 5.23 39.18
C CYS A 376 31.12 5.22 37.67
N MET A 377 31.25 6.36 36.98
CA MET A 377 31.03 6.44 35.52
C MET A 377 31.99 5.51 34.75
N ARG A 378 33.25 5.40 35.17
CA ARG A 378 34.23 4.48 34.54
C ARG A 378 33.95 3.01 34.85
N VAL A 379 33.47 2.69 36.04
CA VAL A 379 33.03 1.33 36.41
C VAL A 379 31.75 0.97 35.66
N THR A 380 30.79 1.89 35.55
CA THR A 380 29.53 1.66 34.80
C THR A 380 29.81 1.49 33.31
N CYS A 381 30.60 2.37 32.70
CA CYS A 381 31.01 2.23 31.29
C CYS A 381 31.93 1.01 31.07
N GLY A 382 32.77 0.66 32.04
CA GLY A 382 33.62 -0.53 31.97
C GLY A 382 32.81 -1.82 32.05
N PHE A 383 31.85 -1.89 32.96
CA PHE A 383 30.90 -3.00 33.09
C PHE A 383 29.99 -3.11 31.87
N ALA A 384 29.48 -1.99 31.34
CA ALA A 384 28.72 -1.97 30.09
C ALA A 384 29.56 -2.42 28.90
N ALA A 385 30.83 -2.02 28.80
CA ALA A 385 31.74 -2.50 27.75
C ALA A 385 32.05 -3.99 27.89
N VAL A 386 32.28 -4.50 29.10
CA VAL A 386 32.46 -5.94 29.38
C VAL A 386 31.18 -6.72 29.08
N LEU A 387 30.00 -6.19 29.40
CA LEU A 387 28.70 -6.78 29.08
C LEU A 387 28.45 -6.83 27.58
N ILE A 388 28.72 -5.74 26.85
CA ILE A 388 28.64 -5.72 25.37
C ILE A 388 29.62 -6.73 24.78
N VAL A 389 30.88 -6.77 25.26
CA VAL A 389 31.87 -7.75 24.81
C VAL A 389 31.42 -9.18 25.13
N ALA A 390 30.82 -9.45 26.29
CA ALA A 390 30.28 -10.75 26.64
C ALA A 390 29.06 -11.14 25.79
N ILE A 391 28.18 -10.19 25.44
CA ILE A 391 27.07 -10.42 24.51
C ILE A 391 27.62 -10.73 23.11
N THR A 392 28.60 -9.98 22.60
CA THR A 392 29.27 -10.33 21.33
C THR A 392 30.05 -11.63 21.41
N VAL A 393 30.59 -11.93 22.60
CA VAL A 393 31.03 -13.22 23.14
C VAL A 393 30.16 -14.37 22.66
N VAL A 394 28.98 -14.36 23.28
CA VAL A 394 27.92 -15.35 23.14
C VAL A 394 27.33 -15.35 21.73
N MET A 395 27.19 -14.19 21.07
CA MET A 395 26.65 -14.10 19.70
C MET A 395 27.67 -14.56 18.63
N THR A 396 28.98 -14.33 18.82
CA THR A 396 30.00 -14.90 17.92
C THR A 396 30.08 -16.41 18.11
N LEU A 397 30.01 -16.89 19.36
CA LEU A 397 29.91 -18.31 19.66
C LEU A 397 28.63 -18.90 19.05
N SER A 398 27.46 -18.27 19.18
CA SER A 398 26.22 -18.80 18.60
C SER A 398 26.26 -18.80 17.07
N VAL A 399 26.86 -17.79 16.43
CA VAL A 399 27.11 -17.79 14.97
C VAL A 399 28.08 -18.88 14.57
N ILE A 400 29.19 -19.07 15.30
CA ILE A 400 30.16 -20.13 15.01
C ILE A 400 29.49 -21.50 15.19
N PHE A 401 28.70 -21.71 16.24
CA PHE A 401 27.94 -22.94 16.46
C PHE A 401 26.85 -23.17 15.42
N THR A 402 26.11 -22.16 14.94
CA THR A 402 25.10 -22.35 13.88
C THR A 402 25.72 -22.53 12.50
N THR A 403 26.81 -21.81 12.18
CA THR A 403 27.49 -21.93 10.87
C THR A 403 28.34 -23.19 10.77
N GLN A 404 28.96 -23.63 11.86
CA GLN A 404 29.64 -24.92 11.98
C GLN A 404 28.72 -26.02 12.52
N CYS A 405 27.40 -25.81 12.61
CA CYS A 405 26.43 -26.84 13.03
C CYS A 405 26.55 -28.07 12.12
N ALA A 406 26.55 -27.82 10.80
CA ALA A 406 26.81 -28.78 9.73
C ALA A 406 28.24 -29.37 9.72
N SER A 407 29.10 -28.99 10.67
CA SER A 407 30.43 -29.56 10.88
C SER A 407 30.75 -29.90 12.35
N ILE A 408 29.75 -29.98 13.27
CA ILE A 408 29.99 -30.17 14.74
C ILE A 408 29.12 -31.20 15.51
N SER A 409 27.79 -31.37 15.33
CA SER A 409 26.96 -32.40 16.09
C SER A 409 27.26 -33.84 15.62
N LYS A 410 26.44 -34.93 15.68
CA LYS A 410 26.83 -36.28 15.12
C LYS A 410 25.94 -36.92 14.03
N ALA A 411 26.58 -37.29 12.91
CA ALA A 411 26.26 -38.44 12.04
C ALA A 411 27.47 -39.42 11.99
N HIS A 412 27.27 -40.72 12.00
CA HIS A 412 26.19 -41.43 11.31
C HIS A 412 25.87 -42.71 12.08
N ASP A 413 24.59 -43.11 12.08
CA ASP A 413 24.24 -44.51 11.81
C ASP A 413 22.80 -44.52 11.28
N VAL A 414 22.58 -45.05 10.08
CA VAL A 414 21.25 -45.02 9.45
C VAL A 414 20.42 -46.15 10.02
N ARG A 415 19.74 -45.87 11.14
CA ARG A 415 18.84 -46.84 11.77
C ARG A 415 17.58 -47.01 10.94
N SER A 416 17.59 -48.01 10.08
CA SER A 416 16.41 -48.59 9.44
C SER A 416 15.67 -49.47 10.45
N ALA A 417 14.50 -49.02 10.92
CA ALA A 417 13.55 -49.92 11.55
C ALA A 417 12.68 -50.59 10.47
N LEU A 418 12.64 -51.93 10.50
CA LEU A 418 11.74 -52.73 9.68
C LEU A 418 10.29 -52.51 10.13
N LEU A 419 9.44 -52.09 9.21
CA LEU A 419 8.00 -51.90 9.44
C LEU A 419 7.27 -53.27 9.46
N GLY A 420 7.44 -53.99 10.57
CA GLY A 420 6.72 -55.23 10.88
C GLY A 420 7.57 -56.50 10.78
N SER A 421 8.38 -56.80 11.79
CA SER A 421 9.02 -58.12 11.95
C SER A 421 9.06 -58.57 13.41
N ASN A 422 8.68 -59.85 13.62
CA ASN A 422 8.85 -60.71 14.81
C ASN A 422 7.62 -61.00 15.70
N THR A 423 6.44 -60.40 15.47
CA THR A 423 5.17 -60.95 15.97
C THR A 423 4.09 -60.94 14.89
N SER A 424 3.07 -61.78 15.03
CA SER A 424 2.17 -62.22 13.95
C SER A 424 1.02 -61.24 13.61
N ALA A 425 1.22 -59.94 13.77
CA ALA A 425 0.22 -58.90 13.48
C ALA A 425 0.82 -57.80 12.59
N ALA A 426 0.47 -57.82 11.30
CA ALA A 426 0.85 -56.76 10.36
C ALA A 426 0.17 -55.43 10.74
N CYS A 427 0.93 -54.33 10.75
CA CYS A 427 0.40 -53.02 11.12
C CYS A 427 -0.55 -52.48 10.04
N SER A 428 -1.81 -52.24 10.41
CA SER A 428 -2.82 -51.57 9.58
C SER A 428 -2.55 -50.08 9.42
N THR A 429 -1.77 -49.50 10.33
CA THR A 429 -1.53 -48.06 10.41
C THR A 429 -0.09 -47.80 10.82
N ILE A 430 0.56 -46.82 10.19
CA ILE A 430 1.92 -46.37 10.49
C ILE A 430 1.82 -44.91 10.94
N ARG A 431 2.12 -44.64 12.21
CA ARG A 431 2.17 -43.29 12.78
C ARG A 431 3.63 -42.82 12.86
N LEU A 432 3.92 -41.69 12.23
CA LEU A 432 5.24 -41.07 12.18
C LEU A 432 5.18 -39.70 12.87
N ARG A 433 5.95 -39.49 13.93
CA ARG A 433 5.99 -38.23 14.68
C ARG A 433 7.38 -37.63 14.65
N ASN A 434 7.48 -36.33 14.36
CA ASN A 434 8.75 -35.60 14.40
C ASN A 434 8.65 -34.36 15.29
N GLU A 435 9.31 -34.42 16.46
CA GLU A 435 9.37 -33.33 17.42
C GLU A 435 10.68 -32.52 17.34
N TYR A 436 11.58 -32.85 16.41
CA TYR A 436 12.81 -32.07 16.21
C TYR A 436 12.50 -30.68 15.65
N ALA A 437 13.09 -29.65 16.27
CA ALA A 437 12.88 -28.25 15.91
C ALA A 437 13.37 -27.86 14.50
N SER A 438 14.16 -28.72 13.84
CA SER A 438 14.50 -28.61 12.42
C SER A 438 14.82 -29.98 11.81
N GLY A 439 14.54 -30.13 10.52
CA GLY A 439 14.71 -31.39 9.79
C GLY A 439 13.66 -31.54 8.68
N LYS A 440 13.50 -32.76 8.18
CA LYS A 440 12.52 -33.10 7.16
C LYS A 440 11.98 -34.53 7.34
N LEU A 441 10.67 -34.66 7.26
CA LEU A 441 9.94 -35.92 7.20
C LEU A 441 9.65 -36.26 5.74
N GLN A 442 10.28 -37.30 5.19
CA GLN A 442 10.09 -37.73 3.81
C GLN A 442 9.53 -39.17 3.74
N VAL A 443 8.44 -39.37 3.00
CA VAL A 443 7.91 -40.72 2.71
C VAL A 443 8.11 -41.04 1.23
N VAL A 444 8.65 -42.22 0.93
CA VAL A 444 9.01 -42.65 -0.43
C VAL A 444 8.54 -44.09 -0.70
N ALA A 445 8.16 -44.37 -1.94
CA ALA A 445 7.95 -45.74 -2.43
C ALA A 445 9.27 -46.55 -2.41
N GLY A 446 9.33 -47.63 -1.63
CA GLY A 446 10.48 -48.54 -1.59
C GLY A 446 10.51 -49.50 -2.77
N THR A 447 11.70 -50.01 -3.11
CA THR A 447 11.92 -51.03 -4.16
C THR A 447 11.92 -52.46 -3.63
N SER A 448 11.72 -52.65 -2.31
CA SER A 448 11.78 -53.92 -1.60
C SER A 448 10.44 -54.25 -0.96
N ASP A 449 10.10 -55.54 -0.85
CA ASP A 449 8.90 -56.02 -0.15
C ASP A 449 8.90 -55.70 1.36
N GLN A 450 10.06 -55.31 1.90
CA GLN A 450 10.22 -54.77 3.26
C GLN A 450 10.32 -53.24 3.21
N GLY A 451 9.57 -52.58 4.10
CA GLY A 451 9.61 -51.14 4.30
C GLY A 451 10.53 -50.77 5.47
N ASN A 452 11.38 -49.76 5.28
CA ASN A 452 12.36 -49.30 6.25
C ASN A 452 12.10 -47.85 6.64
N ALA A 453 11.84 -47.59 7.92
CA ALA A 453 11.90 -46.24 8.48
C ALA A 453 13.36 -45.92 8.83
N THR A 454 14.04 -45.18 7.96
CA THR A 454 15.44 -44.75 8.13
C THR A 454 15.54 -43.35 8.72
N PHE A 455 16.24 -43.24 9.84
CA PHE A 455 16.60 -41.95 10.44
C PHE A 455 18.03 -41.59 10.09
N GLU A 456 18.21 -40.39 9.54
CA GLU A 456 19.51 -39.78 9.28
C GLU A 456 19.63 -38.50 10.12
N HIS A 457 20.36 -38.60 11.23
CA HIS A 457 20.82 -37.44 12.01
C HIS A 457 22.10 -36.90 11.37
N ASN A 458 22.21 -35.58 11.19
CA ASN A 458 22.98 -34.99 10.08
C ASN A 458 24.15 -34.07 10.54
N ALA A 459 25.36 -34.64 10.80
CA ALA A 459 26.54 -33.98 11.40
C ALA A 459 27.84 -34.86 11.52
N VAL A 460 28.63 -34.79 12.62
CA VAL A 460 30.08 -35.17 12.73
C VAL A 460 30.66 -35.97 13.98
N SER A 461 30.34 -35.75 15.27
CA SER A 461 31.15 -36.12 16.48
C SER A 461 30.40 -36.77 17.70
N SER A 462 30.75 -37.99 18.12
CA SER A 462 29.82 -39.05 18.63
C SER A 462 29.33 -39.06 20.08
N LYS A 463 29.74 -38.13 20.93
CA LYS A 463 29.37 -38.14 22.36
C LYS A 463 27.86 -37.96 22.62
N TYR A 464 27.11 -37.55 21.60
CA TYR A 464 25.69 -37.19 21.67
C TYR A 464 24.76 -38.15 20.90
N LEU A 465 25.28 -39.27 20.39
CA LEU A 465 24.42 -40.35 19.86
C LEU A 465 23.72 -41.06 21.02
N THR A 466 22.43 -40.76 21.22
CA THR A 466 21.58 -41.51 22.15
C THR A 466 20.68 -42.45 21.38
N SER A 467 20.51 -43.67 21.88
CA SER A 467 19.59 -44.66 21.29
C SER A 467 18.13 -44.46 21.72
N SER A 468 17.82 -43.35 22.40
CA SER A 468 16.55 -43.09 23.09
C SER A 468 15.70 -42.00 22.42
N GLY A 469 16.29 -41.14 21.57
CA GLY A 469 15.53 -40.15 20.76
C GLY A 469 14.75 -40.77 19.58
N PHE A 470 14.66 -42.10 19.57
CA PHE A 470 13.99 -42.91 18.56
C PHE A 470 13.22 -44.01 19.28
N SER A 471 11.89 -44.01 19.11
CA SER A 471 10.97 -44.97 19.72
C SER A 471 10.19 -45.67 18.61
N THR A 472 10.33 -47.00 18.51
CA THR A 472 9.40 -47.86 17.76
C THR A 472 8.63 -48.74 18.72
N HIS A 473 7.31 -48.59 18.74
CA HIS A 473 6.43 -49.40 19.56
C HIS A 473 5.12 -49.70 18.82
N GLN A 474 4.60 -50.91 19.01
CA GLN A 474 3.37 -51.36 18.34
C GLN A 474 2.20 -51.27 19.33
N MET A 475 1.27 -50.35 19.07
CA MET A 475 0.02 -50.23 19.82
C MET A 475 -1.08 -50.95 19.03
N GLY A 476 -1.26 -52.24 19.31
CA GLY A 476 -2.23 -53.10 18.61
C GLY A 476 -1.88 -53.26 17.12
N SER A 477 -2.73 -52.76 16.24
CA SER A 477 -2.48 -52.75 14.78
C SER A 477 -1.77 -51.48 14.30
N THR A 478 -1.42 -50.55 15.19
CA THR A 478 -0.69 -49.32 14.83
C THR A 478 0.80 -49.45 15.16
N CYS A 479 1.65 -49.28 14.15
CA CYS A 479 3.10 -49.14 14.31
C CYS A 479 3.40 -47.65 14.56
N VAL A 480 3.89 -47.30 15.74
CA VAL A 480 4.31 -45.92 16.07
C VAL A 480 5.82 -45.81 15.90
N VAL A 481 6.25 -44.71 15.27
CA VAL A 481 7.65 -44.37 15.00
C VAL A 481 7.85 -42.90 15.41
N ASP A 482 8.31 -42.70 16.64
CA ASP A 482 8.52 -41.36 17.21
C ASP A 482 9.98 -40.93 17.11
N ALA A 483 10.19 -39.74 16.56
CA ALA A 483 11.43 -38.98 16.60
C ALA A 483 11.30 -37.87 17.65
N THR A 484 11.93 -38.07 18.80
CA THR A 484 11.93 -37.10 19.91
C THR A 484 13.35 -36.61 20.18
N PRO A 485 13.60 -35.30 20.33
CA PRO A 485 14.93 -34.81 20.70
C PRO A 485 15.30 -35.29 22.11
N GLY A 486 16.56 -35.71 22.29
CA GLY A 486 17.11 -36.03 23.60
C GLY A 486 17.55 -34.77 24.36
N ASP A 487 17.68 -34.88 25.69
CA ASP A 487 18.11 -33.79 26.57
C ASP A 487 19.39 -33.10 26.08
N ALA A 488 19.21 -31.89 25.54
CA ALA A 488 20.29 -31.13 24.94
C ALA A 488 21.13 -30.41 26.01
N PRO A 489 22.48 -30.43 25.92
CA PRO A 489 23.30 -29.51 26.71
C PRO A 489 23.02 -28.06 26.29
N THR A 490 22.20 -27.36 27.07
CA THR A 490 21.92 -25.94 26.84
C THR A 490 23.08 -25.07 27.35
N PHE A 491 23.73 -24.31 26.48
CA PHE A 491 24.68 -23.26 26.89
C PHE A 491 23.97 -21.91 26.87
N LEU A 492 23.80 -21.30 28.05
CA LEU A 492 23.08 -20.02 28.21
C LEU A 492 21.68 -20.04 27.56
N TRP A 493 20.93 -21.13 27.78
CA TRP A 493 19.60 -21.39 27.20
C TRP A 493 19.56 -21.65 25.68
N PHE A 494 20.69 -21.59 24.97
CA PHE A 494 20.78 -22.06 23.59
C PHE A 494 21.06 -23.56 23.55
N ASP A 495 20.30 -24.31 22.75
CA ASP A 495 20.61 -25.70 22.40
C ASP A 495 21.94 -25.76 21.65
N THR A 496 22.92 -26.50 22.20
CA THR A 496 24.22 -26.75 21.53
C THR A 496 24.36 -28.16 20.94
N SER A 497 23.31 -28.97 21.02
CA SER A 497 23.28 -30.34 20.50
C SER A 497 23.21 -30.38 18.97
N CYS A 498 22.74 -29.31 18.31
CA CYS A 498 22.54 -29.25 16.85
C CYS A 498 21.80 -30.50 16.32
N GLN A 499 20.73 -30.90 17.04
CA GLN A 499 19.90 -32.06 16.73
C GLN A 499 18.99 -31.79 15.52
N VAL A 500 19.44 -32.24 14.34
CA VAL A 500 18.66 -32.29 13.10
C VAL A 500 18.40 -33.75 12.73
N ALA A 501 17.15 -34.08 12.42
CA ALA A 501 16.76 -35.42 11.96
C ALA A 501 16.04 -35.35 10.61
N ASN A 502 16.57 -36.09 9.62
CA ASN A 502 15.84 -36.47 8.42
C ASN A 502 15.20 -37.85 8.68
N LEU A 503 13.87 -37.94 8.67
CA LEU A 503 13.18 -39.23 8.67
C LEU A 503 12.78 -39.57 7.23
N LEU A 504 13.50 -40.49 6.60
CA LEU A 504 13.07 -41.10 5.34
C LEU A 504 12.37 -42.43 5.64
N VAL A 505 11.09 -42.55 5.30
CA VAL A 505 10.35 -43.81 5.39
C VAL A 505 10.14 -44.39 4.00
N ALA A 506 10.81 -45.50 3.72
CA ALA A 506 10.53 -46.35 2.58
C ALA A 506 9.35 -47.28 2.92
N LEU A 507 8.24 -47.15 2.20
CA LEU A 507 7.12 -48.09 2.30
C LEU A 507 7.44 -49.39 1.53
N PRO A 508 6.93 -50.56 1.97
CA PRO A 508 7.14 -51.82 1.26
C PRO A 508 6.49 -51.80 -0.13
N ALA A 509 7.10 -52.50 -1.07
CA ALA A 509 6.55 -52.75 -2.40
C ALA A 509 5.29 -53.63 -2.29
N LEU A 510 4.11 -53.02 -2.39
CA LEU A 510 2.81 -53.70 -2.34
C LEU A 510 2.48 -54.42 -3.66
N ALA A 511 3.33 -55.37 -4.04
CA ALA A 511 3.23 -56.12 -5.30
C ALA A 511 2.02 -57.05 -5.37
N ASN A 512 1.55 -57.57 -4.22
CA ASN A 512 0.42 -58.50 -4.13
C ASN A 512 -0.84 -57.84 -3.56
N THR A 513 -1.97 -58.07 -4.23
CA THR A 513 -3.29 -57.48 -3.90
C THR A 513 -3.95 -58.04 -2.64
N SER A 514 -3.37 -59.06 -2.00
CA SER A 514 -3.95 -59.81 -0.88
C SER A 514 -3.55 -59.31 0.52
N SER A 515 -2.63 -58.36 0.63
CA SER A 515 -2.22 -57.78 1.93
C SER A 515 -2.97 -56.47 2.23
N PRO A 516 -3.36 -56.21 3.50
CA PRO A 516 -3.95 -54.94 3.87
C PRO A 516 -2.92 -53.82 3.73
N ARG A 517 -3.26 -52.79 2.95
CA ARG A 517 -2.40 -51.62 2.74
C ARG A 517 -2.37 -50.80 4.04
N PRO A 518 -1.22 -50.26 4.48
CA PRO A 518 -1.18 -49.44 5.67
C PRO A 518 -1.87 -48.09 5.42
N ALA A 519 -2.54 -47.55 6.43
CA ALA A 519 -2.82 -46.11 6.50
C ALA A 519 -1.60 -45.40 7.12
N ILE A 520 -1.34 -44.15 6.73
CA ILE A 520 -0.19 -43.39 7.24
C ILE A 520 -0.68 -42.13 7.94
N GLU A 521 -0.20 -41.92 9.15
CA GLU A 521 -0.46 -40.75 9.98
C GLU A 521 0.87 -40.05 10.25
N MET A 522 0.94 -38.74 9.99
CA MET A 522 2.15 -37.93 10.13
C MET A 522 1.90 -36.71 11.00
N SER A 523 2.82 -36.42 11.91
CA SER A 523 2.78 -35.25 12.77
C SER A 523 4.15 -34.59 12.88
N SER A 524 4.22 -33.27 12.74
CA SER A 524 5.45 -32.48 12.77
C SER A 524 5.19 -31.10 13.39
N ASN A 525 6.09 -30.59 14.23
CA ASN A 525 5.97 -29.21 14.69
C ASN A 525 6.47 -28.22 13.62
N THR A 526 7.77 -28.29 13.28
CA THR A 526 8.45 -27.36 12.37
C THR A 526 9.15 -28.02 11.18
N SER A 527 9.24 -29.35 11.13
CA SER A 527 9.95 -30.09 10.06
C SER A 527 9.07 -30.29 8.82
N ALA A 528 9.59 -30.01 7.62
CA ALA A 528 8.81 -30.11 6.38
C ALA A 528 8.38 -31.56 6.08
N ILE A 529 7.17 -31.75 5.56
CA ILE A 529 6.59 -33.07 5.26
C ILE A 529 6.51 -33.26 3.73
N ASP A 530 7.36 -34.11 3.17
CA ASP A 530 7.43 -34.39 1.71
C ASP A 530 7.06 -35.85 1.42
N ILE A 531 6.01 -36.09 0.64
CA ILE A 531 5.51 -37.43 0.31
C ILE A 531 5.62 -37.65 -1.20
N ASN A 532 6.44 -38.60 -1.63
CA ASN A 532 6.58 -38.99 -3.03
C ASN A 532 6.33 -40.49 -3.22
N LEU A 533 5.13 -40.82 -3.70
CA LEU A 533 4.68 -42.19 -3.88
C LEU A 533 4.58 -42.60 -5.36
N LEU A 534 5.25 -41.86 -6.26
CA LEU A 534 5.38 -42.24 -7.67
C LEU A 534 6.61 -43.13 -7.88
N GLN A 535 6.41 -44.32 -8.41
CA GLN A 535 7.46 -45.30 -8.72
C GLN A 535 7.31 -45.77 -10.17
N ASN A 536 8.33 -45.52 -11.01
CA ASN A 536 8.32 -45.84 -12.46
C ASN A 536 7.06 -45.35 -13.22
N GLY A 537 6.44 -44.26 -12.76
CA GLY A 537 5.20 -43.70 -13.32
C GLY A 537 3.90 -44.30 -12.75
N THR A 538 3.98 -45.37 -11.95
CA THR A 538 2.84 -45.91 -11.19
C THR A 538 2.73 -45.24 -9.82
N LYS A 539 1.51 -45.15 -9.28
CA LYS A 539 1.22 -44.54 -7.97
C LYS A 539 1.08 -45.63 -6.93
N VAL A 540 1.89 -45.62 -5.87
CA VAL A 540 1.80 -46.62 -4.79
C VAL A 540 0.54 -46.38 -3.95
N PRO A 541 -0.31 -47.42 -3.73
CA PRO A 541 -1.57 -47.28 -3.03
C PRO A 541 -1.45 -47.45 -1.50
N VAL A 542 -1.94 -46.46 -0.76
CA VAL A 542 -2.02 -46.38 0.70
C VAL A 542 -3.49 -46.51 1.13
N ALA A 543 -3.79 -47.01 2.34
CA ALA A 543 -5.18 -47.12 2.79
C ALA A 543 -5.83 -45.77 3.08
N GLY A 544 -5.11 -44.89 3.79
CA GLY A 544 -5.52 -43.52 4.13
C GLY A 544 -4.31 -42.67 4.49
N LEU A 545 -4.43 -41.35 4.43
CA LEU A 545 -3.32 -40.43 4.65
C LEU A 545 -3.76 -39.26 5.55
N THR A 546 -3.24 -39.19 6.77
CA THR A 546 -3.54 -38.13 7.74
C THR A 546 -2.26 -37.36 8.08
N ILE A 547 -2.31 -36.04 8.04
CA ILE A 547 -1.15 -35.16 8.24
C ILE A 547 -1.54 -34.00 9.17
N SER A 548 -0.73 -33.77 10.20
CA SER A 548 -0.82 -32.62 11.10
C SER A 548 0.52 -31.88 11.15
N THR A 549 0.46 -30.54 11.09
CA THR A 549 1.64 -29.69 11.18
C THR A 549 1.33 -28.35 11.84
N ASP A 550 2.19 -27.89 12.73
CA ASP A 550 2.08 -26.54 13.27
C ASP A 550 2.57 -25.53 12.22
N GLN A 551 3.88 -25.48 11.98
CA GLN A 551 4.51 -24.43 11.18
C GLN A 551 5.06 -24.90 9.82
N ALA A 552 5.12 -26.19 9.56
CA ALA A 552 5.87 -26.76 8.45
C ALA A 552 5.04 -26.98 7.17
N ASN A 553 5.65 -26.75 6.01
CA ASN A 553 5.02 -27.02 4.71
C ASN A 553 4.80 -28.52 4.46
N VAL A 554 3.75 -28.84 3.69
CA VAL A 554 3.37 -30.20 3.29
C VAL A 554 3.36 -30.31 1.77
N ASN A 555 4.22 -31.14 1.19
CA ASN A 555 4.22 -31.47 -0.24
C ASN A 555 3.78 -32.92 -0.46
N ILE A 556 2.79 -33.16 -1.32
CA ILE A 556 2.33 -34.49 -1.68
C ILE A 556 2.40 -34.67 -3.21
N TYR A 557 3.09 -35.72 -3.65
CA TYR A 557 3.30 -36.04 -5.06
C TYR A 557 2.99 -37.52 -5.34
N GLY A 558 2.08 -37.76 -6.29
CA GLY A 558 1.93 -39.08 -6.93
C GLY A 558 1.31 -40.19 -6.09
N ALA A 559 0.60 -39.87 -5.01
CA ALA A 559 -0.05 -40.86 -4.14
C ALA A 559 -1.31 -41.50 -4.76
N ALA A 560 -1.55 -42.77 -4.46
CA ALA A 560 -2.88 -43.37 -4.52
C ALA A 560 -3.36 -43.69 -3.10
N ILE A 561 -4.62 -43.41 -2.80
CA ILE A 561 -5.23 -43.48 -1.48
C ILE A 561 -6.57 -44.22 -1.62
N SER A 562 -6.95 -45.06 -0.66
CA SER A 562 -8.24 -45.79 -0.70
C SER A 562 -9.19 -45.35 0.43
N SER A 563 -9.88 -46.30 1.07
CA SER A 563 -11.06 -46.08 1.93
C SER A 563 -10.81 -45.27 3.21
N GLY A 564 -9.56 -44.97 3.56
CA GLY A 564 -9.23 -44.12 4.71
C GLY A 564 -9.17 -42.62 4.41
N GLY A 565 -9.31 -42.23 3.14
CA GLY A 565 -9.35 -40.82 2.73
C GLY A 565 -8.03 -40.05 2.95
N LEU A 566 -8.12 -38.72 2.82
CA LEU A 566 -7.00 -37.80 2.94
C LEU A 566 -7.36 -36.65 3.88
N SER A 567 -6.60 -36.45 4.96
CA SER A 567 -6.75 -35.31 5.86
C SER A 567 -5.43 -34.59 6.05
N VAL A 568 -5.41 -33.28 5.88
CA VAL A 568 -4.23 -32.42 6.07
C VAL A 568 -4.61 -31.19 6.88
N VAL A 569 -3.97 -31.02 8.04
CA VAL A 569 -4.16 -29.89 8.95
C VAL A 569 -2.82 -29.17 9.13
N SER A 570 -2.81 -27.87 8.85
CA SER A 570 -1.67 -26.97 9.01
C SER A 570 -2.08 -25.70 9.77
N THR A 571 -1.20 -25.11 10.59
CA THR A 571 -1.46 -23.74 11.08
C THR A 571 -0.84 -22.70 10.14
N SER A 572 0.48 -22.73 9.90
CA SER A 572 1.15 -21.74 9.03
C SER A 572 1.87 -22.28 7.80
N GLY A 573 2.00 -23.60 7.66
CA GLY A 573 2.66 -24.23 6.51
C GLY A 573 1.80 -24.21 5.24
N GLU A 574 2.43 -23.98 4.09
CA GLU A 574 1.80 -24.14 2.77
C GLU A 574 1.57 -25.62 2.46
N VAL A 575 0.44 -25.95 1.83
CA VAL A 575 0.02 -27.31 1.49
C VAL A 575 -0.08 -27.45 -0.02
N ASN A 576 0.80 -28.26 -0.62
CA ASN A 576 0.94 -28.41 -2.06
C ASN A 576 0.77 -29.88 -2.47
N ILE A 577 -0.37 -30.20 -3.07
CA ILE A 577 -0.80 -31.57 -3.38
C ILE A 577 -0.93 -31.73 -4.88
N SER A 578 -0.33 -32.79 -5.42
CA SER A 578 -0.19 -32.96 -6.86
C SER A 578 -0.24 -34.42 -7.31
N THR A 579 -0.96 -34.66 -8.41
CA THR A 579 -0.99 -35.97 -9.08
C THR A 579 -1.52 -37.10 -8.18
N ILE A 580 -2.45 -36.83 -7.26
CA ILE A 580 -3.02 -37.86 -6.37
C ILE A 580 -4.25 -38.57 -6.96
N VAL A 581 -4.60 -39.74 -6.43
CA VAL A 581 -5.92 -40.38 -6.60
C VAL A 581 -6.43 -40.80 -5.23
N VAL A 582 -7.67 -40.45 -4.88
CA VAL A 582 -8.37 -40.98 -3.71
C VAL A 582 -9.53 -41.84 -4.20
N ASN A 583 -9.68 -43.04 -3.66
CA ASN A 583 -10.84 -43.91 -3.87
C ASN A 583 -11.43 -44.32 -2.52
N ALA A 584 -12.30 -43.47 -2.00
CA ALA A 584 -12.87 -43.55 -0.66
C ALA A 584 -14.07 -44.51 -0.54
N THR A 585 -14.16 -45.51 -1.44
CA THR A 585 -15.20 -46.54 -1.42
C THR A 585 -15.11 -47.42 -0.17
N GLY A 586 -15.82 -47.02 0.89
CA GLY A 586 -15.93 -47.79 2.13
C GLY A 586 -16.89 -48.99 2.02
N PRO A 587 -16.82 -49.94 2.96
CA PRO A 587 -17.84 -50.98 3.09
C PRO A 587 -19.22 -50.35 3.27
N LEU A 588 -20.26 -50.97 2.68
CA LEU A 588 -21.64 -50.46 2.64
C LEU A 588 -21.81 -49.09 1.94
N GLY A 589 -20.82 -48.63 1.16
CA GLY A 589 -20.90 -47.36 0.42
C GLY A 589 -20.62 -46.11 1.26
N ALA A 590 -20.00 -46.27 2.43
CA ALA A 590 -19.53 -45.14 3.23
C ALA A 590 -18.48 -44.31 2.45
N LYS A 591 -18.61 -42.98 2.51
CA LYS A 591 -17.73 -42.00 1.85
C LYS A 591 -16.84 -41.31 2.88
N THR A 592 -15.52 -41.51 2.85
CA THR A 592 -14.61 -40.75 3.71
C THR A 592 -14.19 -39.44 3.03
N PRO A 593 -14.29 -38.27 3.70
CA PRO A 593 -13.99 -36.98 3.09
C PRO A 593 -12.49 -36.73 2.88
N THR A 594 -12.15 -36.01 1.82
CA THR A 594 -10.85 -35.37 1.64
C THR A 594 -10.90 -33.99 2.29
N THR A 595 -10.13 -33.77 3.36
CA THR A 595 -10.10 -32.52 4.14
C THR A 595 -8.72 -31.87 4.09
N ILE A 596 -8.65 -30.59 3.74
CA ILE A 596 -7.40 -29.82 3.71
C ILE A 596 -7.62 -28.47 4.38
N SER A 597 -6.86 -28.16 5.43
CA SER A 597 -6.99 -26.90 6.17
C SER A 597 -5.62 -26.26 6.44
N SER A 598 -5.49 -24.95 6.18
CA SER A 598 -4.32 -24.17 6.60
C SER A 598 -4.71 -22.73 6.96
N SER A 599 -4.51 -22.31 8.21
CA SER A 599 -4.95 -20.96 8.64
C SER A 599 -4.18 -19.84 7.94
N LEU A 600 -2.84 -19.93 7.86
CA LEU A 600 -1.99 -18.89 7.26
C LEU A 600 -1.28 -19.30 5.96
N GLY A 601 -1.08 -20.61 5.72
CA GLY A 601 -0.33 -21.11 4.54
C GLY A 601 -1.23 -21.34 3.33
N SER A 602 -0.73 -21.14 2.10
CA SER A 602 -1.54 -21.35 0.89
C SER A 602 -1.86 -22.82 0.63
N VAL A 603 -2.99 -23.10 -0.03
CA VAL A 603 -3.38 -24.48 -0.40
C VAL A 603 -3.46 -24.62 -1.92
N VAL A 604 -2.73 -25.60 -2.45
CA VAL A 604 -2.63 -25.91 -3.88
C VAL A 604 -2.98 -27.38 -4.11
N LEU A 605 -3.97 -27.66 -4.96
CA LEU A 605 -4.37 -29.03 -5.34
C LEU A 605 -4.39 -29.17 -6.87
N THR A 606 -3.56 -30.07 -7.41
CA THR A 606 -3.34 -30.19 -8.86
C THR A 606 -3.42 -31.63 -9.38
N ASN A 607 -3.93 -31.80 -10.61
CA ASN A 607 -3.92 -33.07 -11.36
C ASN A 607 -4.48 -34.27 -10.57
N SER A 608 -5.59 -34.09 -9.86
CA SER A 608 -6.05 -35.01 -8.82
C SER A 608 -7.42 -35.62 -9.14
N SER A 609 -7.63 -36.87 -8.75
CA SER A 609 -8.93 -37.54 -8.93
C SER A 609 -9.47 -38.07 -7.60
N LEU A 610 -10.76 -37.85 -7.34
CA LEU A 610 -11.43 -38.23 -6.09
C LEU A 610 -12.67 -39.08 -6.41
N ILE A 611 -12.68 -40.35 -6.01
CA ILE A 611 -13.79 -41.29 -6.19
C ILE A 611 -14.44 -41.54 -4.84
N ASP A 612 -15.74 -41.29 -4.73
CA ASP A 612 -16.55 -41.39 -3.50
C ASP A 612 -16.00 -40.59 -2.30
N SER A 613 -15.11 -39.60 -2.54
CA SER A 613 -14.53 -38.73 -1.52
C SER A 613 -14.99 -37.27 -1.73
N PRO A 614 -15.87 -36.72 -0.89
CA PRO A 614 -16.21 -35.30 -0.93
C PRO A 614 -15.01 -34.44 -0.49
N LEU A 615 -14.76 -33.33 -1.18
CA LEU A 615 -13.61 -32.45 -0.94
C LEU A 615 -14.01 -31.23 -0.11
N SER A 616 -13.26 -30.94 0.95
CA SER A 616 -13.35 -29.69 1.70
C SER A 616 -11.97 -29.06 1.83
N ILE A 617 -11.84 -27.79 1.42
CA ILE A 617 -10.61 -27.00 1.59
C ILE A 617 -10.92 -25.69 2.33
N THR A 618 -10.20 -25.44 3.42
CA THR A 618 -10.40 -24.27 4.29
C THR A 618 -9.10 -23.49 4.48
N THR A 619 -9.15 -22.17 4.36
CA THR A 619 -8.05 -21.26 4.74
C THR A 619 -8.57 -19.99 5.41
N ASP A 620 -7.79 -19.40 6.33
CA ASP A 620 -8.17 -18.10 6.89
C ASP A 620 -7.58 -16.96 6.05
N VAL A 621 -6.26 -16.86 5.95
CA VAL A 621 -5.60 -15.70 5.33
C VAL A 621 -5.26 -15.90 3.86
N SER A 622 -4.84 -17.11 3.50
CA SER A 622 -4.18 -17.47 2.24
C SER A 622 -5.13 -17.87 1.11
N GLY A 623 -4.69 -17.75 -0.15
CA GLY A 623 -5.48 -18.19 -1.30
C GLY A 623 -5.51 -19.72 -1.50
N ILE A 624 -6.57 -20.18 -2.15
CA ILE A 624 -6.78 -21.59 -2.56
C ILE A 624 -6.62 -21.68 -4.08
N LEU A 625 -5.82 -22.64 -4.57
CA LEU A 625 -5.63 -22.93 -5.99
C LEU A 625 -5.97 -24.39 -6.32
N ILE A 626 -6.93 -24.60 -7.22
CA ILE A 626 -7.28 -25.91 -7.78
C ILE A 626 -7.00 -25.93 -9.29
N GLN A 627 -6.32 -26.97 -9.78
CA GLN A 627 -6.08 -27.15 -11.22
C GLN A 627 -6.22 -28.62 -11.67
N SER A 628 -7.10 -28.90 -12.64
CA SER A 628 -7.35 -30.24 -13.19
C SER A 628 -7.70 -31.25 -12.09
N VAL A 629 -8.86 -31.06 -11.45
CA VAL A 629 -9.38 -31.95 -10.43
C VAL A 629 -10.74 -32.53 -10.88
N ALA A 630 -10.85 -33.85 -10.91
CA ALA A 630 -12.06 -34.55 -11.31
C ALA A 630 -12.59 -35.41 -10.16
N THR A 631 -13.84 -35.21 -9.80
CA THR A 631 -14.52 -36.01 -8.78
C THR A 631 -15.51 -36.97 -9.43
N ALA A 632 -15.69 -38.15 -8.83
CA ALA A 632 -16.61 -39.18 -9.28
C ALA A 632 -17.25 -39.87 -8.07
N VAL A 633 -18.38 -40.54 -8.30
CA VAL A 633 -19.21 -41.14 -7.24
C VAL A 633 -19.83 -42.44 -7.76
N THR A 634 -19.94 -43.47 -6.92
CA THR A 634 -20.71 -44.68 -7.29
C THR A 634 -22.19 -44.53 -6.99
N HIS A 635 -22.54 -43.84 -5.89
CA HIS A 635 -23.92 -43.66 -5.43
C HIS A 635 -24.18 -42.24 -4.88
N GLY A 636 -25.25 -41.59 -5.33
CA GLY A 636 -25.58 -40.21 -4.94
C GLY A 636 -24.81 -39.17 -5.76
N HIS A 637 -24.33 -38.12 -5.09
CA HIS A 637 -23.55 -37.02 -5.71
C HIS A 637 -22.11 -36.96 -5.17
N THR A 638 -21.27 -36.25 -5.93
CA THR A 638 -20.00 -35.65 -5.50
C THR A 638 -20.23 -34.25 -4.90
N SER A 639 -19.35 -33.80 -4.01
CA SER A 639 -19.40 -32.45 -3.45
C SER A 639 -18.02 -31.85 -3.19
N VAL A 640 -17.83 -30.58 -3.52
CA VAL A 640 -16.59 -29.82 -3.31
C VAL A 640 -16.91 -28.49 -2.62
N GLU A 641 -16.36 -28.25 -1.44
CA GLU A 641 -16.49 -26.97 -0.73
C GLU A 641 -15.12 -26.31 -0.51
N LEU A 642 -14.95 -25.08 -1.02
CA LEU A 642 -13.75 -24.26 -0.85
C LEU A 642 -14.13 -22.99 -0.09
N THR A 643 -13.55 -22.77 1.09
CA THR A 643 -13.79 -21.59 1.92
C THR A 643 -12.49 -20.88 2.26
N SER A 644 -12.38 -19.59 1.95
CA SER A 644 -11.20 -18.79 2.32
C SER A 644 -11.61 -17.47 2.97
N SER A 645 -11.17 -17.15 4.20
CA SER A 645 -11.67 -15.95 4.87
C SER A 645 -11.26 -14.66 4.13
N THR A 646 -9.96 -14.42 3.88
CA THR A 646 -9.49 -13.26 3.10
C THR A 646 -8.87 -13.61 1.75
N GLY A 647 -8.47 -14.86 1.54
CA GLY A 647 -7.76 -15.31 0.35
C GLY A 647 -8.65 -15.44 -0.88
N GLY A 648 -8.06 -15.21 -2.06
CA GLY A 648 -8.71 -15.49 -3.34
C GLY A 648 -8.82 -16.99 -3.62
N ILE A 649 -9.92 -17.40 -4.27
CA ILE A 649 -10.14 -18.78 -4.69
C ILE A 649 -9.98 -18.86 -6.20
N VAL A 650 -9.03 -19.67 -6.67
CA VAL A 650 -8.72 -19.87 -8.09
C VAL A 650 -8.94 -21.33 -8.45
N VAL A 651 -9.81 -21.59 -9.42
CA VAL A 651 -10.17 -22.94 -9.89
C VAL A 651 -9.97 -23.01 -11.40
N SER A 652 -9.32 -24.05 -11.89
CA SER A 652 -9.20 -24.34 -13.31
C SER A 652 -9.45 -25.82 -13.56
N LYS A 653 -10.45 -26.16 -14.39
CA LYS A 653 -10.88 -27.54 -14.66
C LYS A 653 -11.21 -28.32 -13.39
N LEU A 654 -12.39 -28.05 -12.84
CA LEU A 654 -12.96 -28.78 -11.71
C LEU A 654 -14.28 -29.44 -12.17
N ASP A 655 -14.41 -30.74 -11.93
CA ASP A 655 -15.60 -31.54 -12.30
C ASP A 655 -16.21 -32.17 -11.04
N ALA A 656 -17.40 -31.69 -10.65
CA ALA A 656 -18.14 -32.12 -9.47
C ALA A 656 -19.61 -31.68 -9.53
N ASP A 657 -20.54 -32.57 -9.18
CA ASP A 657 -21.99 -32.32 -9.23
C ASP A 657 -22.38 -31.11 -8.37
N TRP A 658 -21.90 -31.06 -7.12
CA TRP A 658 -22.11 -29.94 -6.20
C TRP A 658 -20.80 -29.22 -5.87
N VAL A 659 -20.75 -27.89 -6.08
CA VAL A 659 -19.59 -27.03 -5.81
C VAL A 659 -20.02 -25.81 -4.98
N ALA A 660 -19.33 -25.55 -3.88
CA ALA A 660 -19.50 -24.38 -3.03
C ALA A 660 -18.19 -23.58 -2.93
N LEU A 661 -18.21 -22.28 -3.27
CA LEU A 661 -17.05 -21.38 -3.25
C LEU A 661 -17.35 -20.14 -2.39
N LYS A 662 -16.72 -19.99 -1.22
CA LYS A 662 -17.06 -18.96 -0.23
C LYS A 662 -15.85 -18.13 0.21
N THR A 663 -15.98 -16.80 0.24
CA THR A 663 -14.93 -15.90 0.80
C THR A 663 -15.46 -14.58 1.35
N SER A 664 -14.74 -13.94 2.29
CA SER A 664 -15.10 -12.61 2.80
C SER A 664 -14.42 -11.47 2.03
N SER A 665 -13.18 -11.61 1.56
CA SER A 665 -12.52 -10.55 0.75
C SER A 665 -11.80 -11.04 -0.51
N GLY A 666 -11.77 -12.34 -0.77
CA GLY A 666 -11.16 -12.90 -1.96
C GLY A 666 -11.95 -12.62 -3.24
N ALA A 667 -11.24 -12.44 -4.36
CA ALA A 667 -11.82 -12.66 -5.67
C ALA A 667 -11.99 -14.16 -5.91
N ILE A 668 -13.09 -14.57 -6.56
CA ILE A 668 -13.33 -15.96 -6.97
C ILE A 668 -13.18 -16.03 -8.48
N ILE A 669 -12.25 -16.86 -8.97
CA ILE A 669 -11.96 -17.04 -10.40
C ILE A 669 -12.01 -18.53 -10.72
N ALA A 670 -13.02 -18.97 -11.45
CA ALA A 670 -13.15 -20.34 -11.96
C ALA A 670 -13.10 -20.35 -13.49
N ASP A 671 -12.34 -21.27 -14.09
CA ASP A 671 -12.34 -21.51 -15.54
C ASP A 671 -12.48 -23.00 -15.86
N GLY A 672 -13.47 -23.36 -16.69
CA GLY A 672 -13.77 -24.77 -17.00
C GLY A 672 -14.34 -25.53 -15.79
N LEU A 673 -15.23 -24.88 -15.03
CA LEU A 673 -16.00 -25.52 -13.96
C LEU A 673 -17.13 -26.36 -14.57
N VAL A 674 -17.27 -27.60 -14.13
CA VAL A 674 -18.29 -28.56 -14.60
C VAL A 674 -19.10 -29.05 -13.41
N SER A 675 -20.43 -28.94 -13.51
CA SER A 675 -21.42 -29.47 -12.58
C SER A 675 -22.46 -30.27 -13.36
N ASN A 676 -22.50 -31.57 -13.10
CA ASN A 676 -23.39 -32.53 -13.77
C ASN A 676 -24.67 -32.75 -12.94
N GLY A 677 -25.75 -33.18 -13.60
CA GLY A 677 -27.07 -33.29 -12.98
C GLY A 677 -27.92 -34.39 -13.61
N ASN A 678 -27.99 -35.55 -12.94
CA ASN A 678 -28.75 -36.72 -13.37
C ASN A 678 -30.22 -36.67 -12.89
N GLY A 679 -30.99 -35.66 -13.32
CA GLY A 679 -32.47 -35.59 -13.25
C GLY A 679 -33.10 -35.63 -11.84
N ALA A 680 -33.01 -36.77 -11.16
CA ALA A 680 -33.36 -36.93 -9.74
C ALA A 680 -32.34 -36.25 -8.79
N LEU A 681 -31.11 -36.02 -9.26
CA LEU A 681 -30.10 -35.20 -8.59
C LEU A 681 -29.68 -34.06 -9.51
N VAL A 682 -30.04 -32.84 -9.12
CA VAL A 682 -29.75 -31.60 -9.86
C VAL A 682 -28.36 -31.09 -9.45
N GLY A 683 -27.54 -30.68 -10.44
CA GLY A 683 -26.23 -30.08 -10.19
C GLY A 683 -26.34 -28.74 -9.46
N ARG A 684 -25.31 -28.34 -8.73
CA ARG A 684 -25.30 -27.14 -7.88
C ARG A 684 -23.96 -26.42 -7.93
N ILE A 685 -23.97 -25.13 -8.22
CA ILE A 685 -22.82 -24.24 -8.08
C ILE A 685 -23.23 -23.05 -7.21
N ASP A 686 -22.81 -23.05 -5.94
CA ASP A 686 -23.06 -21.97 -4.98
C ASP A 686 -21.78 -21.13 -4.80
N VAL A 687 -21.85 -19.81 -5.05
CA VAL A 687 -20.68 -18.91 -5.01
C VAL A 687 -21.01 -17.65 -4.22
N GLN A 688 -20.23 -17.36 -3.17
CA GLN A 688 -20.47 -16.23 -2.27
C GLN A 688 -19.17 -15.46 -1.98
N SER A 689 -19.16 -14.13 -2.21
CA SER A 689 -18.04 -13.24 -1.84
C SER A 689 -18.52 -11.93 -1.26
N ILE A 690 -18.01 -11.49 -0.10
CA ILE A 690 -18.40 -10.18 0.44
C ILE A 690 -17.61 -9.04 -0.23
N GLY A 691 -16.29 -9.20 -0.40
CA GLY A 691 -15.36 -8.14 -0.80
C GLY A 691 -14.72 -8.28 -2.19
N GLY A 692 -15.07 -9.29 -2.99
CA GLY A 692 -14.38 -9.59 -4.25
C GLY A 692 -15.27 -9.89 -5.45
N SER A 693 -14.70 -9.63 -6.63
CA SER A 693 -15.31 -9.95 -7.93
C SER A 693 -15.39 -11.46 -8.15
N VAL A 694 -16.49 -11.91 -8.74
CA VAL A 694 -16.70 -13.30 -9.15
C VAL A 694 -16.55 -13.42 -10.67
N ARG A 695 -15.70 -14.34 -11.12
CA ARG A 695 -15.53 -14.65 -12.53
C ARG A 695 -15.59 -16.17 -12.75
N LEU A 696 -16.67 -16.62 -13.38
CA LEU A 696 -16.85 -17.99 -13.83
C LEU A 696 -16.74 -18.00 -15.36
N THR A 697 -15.75 -18.69 -15.94
CA THR A 697 -15.61 -18.86 -17.40
C THR A 697 -15.68 -20.31 -17.84
N ASN A 698 -16.21 -20.51 -19.05
CA ASN A 698 -16.39 -21.83 -19.66
C ASN A 698 -17.13 -22.82 -18.74
N THR A 699 -18.13 -22.34 -18.00
CA THR A 699 -18.82 -23.10 -16.95
C THR A 699 -19.93 -23.97 -17.55
N ALA A 700 -19.82 -25.28 -17.39
CA ALA A 700 -20.90 -26.22 -17.70
C ALA A 700 -21.70 -26.50 -16.42
N ALA A 701 -23.02 -26.30 -16.45
CA ALA A 701 -23.86 -26.39 -15.25
C ALA A 701 -25.24 -26.98 -15.57
N GLN A 702 -25.48 -28.19 -15.09
CA GLN A 702 -26.73 -28.93 -15.27
C GLN A 702 -27.61 -28.82 -14.02
N GLY A 703 -28.14 -27.62 -13.75
CA GLY A 703 -29.04 -27.40 -12.61
C GLY A 703 -29.03 -26.00 -12.03
N TYR A 704 -28.70 -25.90 -10.75
CA TYR A 704 -28.74 -24.67 -9.96
C TYR A 704 -27.39 -23.94 -9.99
N VAL A 705 -27.41 -22.63 -10.27
CA VAL A 705 -26.22 -21.77 -10.21
C VAL A 705 -26.57 -20.51 -9.43
N HIS A 706 -25.95 -20.33 -8.28
CA HIS A 706 -26.20 -19.24 -7.34
C HIS A 706 -24.91 -18.43 -7.14
N VAL A 707 -24.98 -17.12 -7.39
CA VAL A 707 -23.85 -16.20 -7.19
C VAL A 707 -24.29 -14.98 -6.41
N GLU A 708 -23.74 -14.80 -5.22
CA GLU A 708 -23.92 -13.60 -4.39
C GLU A 708 -22.60 -12.84 -4.18
N THR A 709 -22.59 -11.53 -4.42
CA THR A 709 -21.50 -10.68 -3.92
C THR A 709 -21.90 -9.27 -3.52
N ASN A 710 -21.47 -8.84 -2.34
CA ASN A 710 -21.71 -7.48 -1.89
C ASN A 710 -20.88 -6.46 -2.69
N SER A 711 -19.68 -6.82 -3.18
CA SER A 711 -18.87 -5.90 -3.97
C SER A 711 -17.91 -6.58 -4.94
N GLY A 712 -17.89 -6.07 -6.17
CA GLY A 712 -17.10 -6.59 -7.29
C GLY A 712 -17.98 -7.01 -8.46
N ASN A 713 -17.45 -6.88 -9.69
CA ASN A 713 -18.19 -7.29 -10.89
C ASN A 713 -18.39 -8.82 -10.90
N VAL A 714 -19.53 -9.24 -11.44
CA VAL A 714 -19.85 -10.66 -11.66
C VAL A 714 -19.83 -10.94 -13.16
N VAL A 715 -18.96 -11.85 -13.58
CA VAL A 715 -18.88 -12.32 -14.97
C VAL A 715 -19.13 -13.83 -14.98
N VAL A 716 -20.19 -14.27 -15.64
CA VAL A 716 -20.53 -15.69 -15.77
C VAL A 716 -20.62 -16.03 -17.25
N GLN A 717 -19.69 -16.84 -17.76
CA GLN A 717 -19.73 -17.36 -19.12
C GLN A 717 -20.07 -18.85 -19.10
N LEU A 718 -21.35 -19.17 -19.34
CA LEU A 718 -21.83 -20.54 -19.47
C LEU A 718 -21.35 -21.17 -20.78
N ALA A 719 -21.06 -22.47 -20.77
CA ALA A 719 -20.76 -23.23 -21.98
C ALA A 719 -22.03 -23.46 -22.82
N SER A 720 -21.88 -23.50 -24.16
CA SER A 720 -23.03 -23.59 -25.07
C SER A 720 -23.75 -24.93 -24.93
N SER A 721 -25.08 -24.93 -24.93
CA SER A 721 -25.97 -26.08 -24.71
C SER A 721 -25.85 -26.83 -23.37
N THR A 722 -25.10 -26.31 -22.39
CA THR A 722 -24.88 -27.00 -21.10
C THR A 722 -25.87 -26.66 -20.00
N PHE A 723 -26.52 -25.49 -20.07
CA PHE A 723 -27.48 -25.00 -19.09
C PHE A 723 -28.84 -24.79 -19.76
N SER A 724 -29.92 -25.16 -19.06
CA SER A 724 -31.31 -24.89 -19.41
C SER A 724 -32.08 -24.62 -18.13
N GLY A 725 -32.85 -23.54 -18.08
CA GLY A 725 -33.41 -23.09 -16.80
C GLY A 725 -33.97 -21.67 -16.82
N LEU A 726 -34.64 -21.30 -15.71
CA LEU A 726 -34.94 -19.92 -15.39
C LEU A 726 -33.63 -19.18 -15.10
N TYR A 727 -33.60 -17.87 -15.32
CA TYR A 727 -32.61 -17.00 -14.67
C TYR A 727 -33.29 -15.82 -13.99
N TYR A 728 -32.68 -15.39 -12.88
CA TYR A 728 -33.02 -14.19 -12.14
C TYR A 728 -31.71 -13.49 -11.73
N ILE A 729 -31.49 -12.28 -12.22
CA ILE A 729 -30.24 -11.53 -12.04
C ILE A 729 -30.57 -10.11 -11.57
N ARG A 730 -30.01 -9.70 -10.44
CA ARG A 730 -30.22 -8.37 -9.84
C ARG A 730 -28.90 -7.71 -9.43
N SER A 731 -28.72 -6.44 -9.76
CA SER A 731 -27.64 -5.61 -9.23
C SER A 731 -28.21 -4.34 -8.59
N GLU A 732 -27.98 -4.10 -7.30
CA GLU A 732 -28.61 -2.94 -6.65
C GLU A 732 -28.08 -1.60 -7.22
N TYR A 733 -26.81 -1.52 -7.63
CA TYR A 733 -26.22 -0.28 -8.20
C TYR A 733 -25.43 -0.42 -9.51
N GLY A 734 -25.18 -1.63 -10.00
CA GLY A 734 -24.47 -1.87 -11.26
C GLY A 734 -25.40 -2.14 -12.45
N ARG A 735 -24.82 -2.41 -13.62
CA ARG A 735 -25.58 -2.73 -14.84
C ARG A 735 -25.68 -4.24 -15.02
N VAL A 736 -26.88 -4.74 -15.29
CA VAL A 736 -27.10 -6.13 -15.70
C VAL A 736 -27.10 -6.26 -17.22
N ARG A 737 -26.38 -7.28 -17.73
CA ARG A 737 -26.28 -7.63 -19.15
C ARG A 737 -26.33 -9.15 -19.29
N VAL A 738 -27.27 -9.63 -20.10
CA VAL A 738 -27.42 -11.04 -20.48
C VAL A 738 -27.35 -11.14 -22.00
N ARG A 739 -26.36 -11.87 -22.53
CA ARG A 739 -26.02 -11.87 -23.96
C ARG A 739 -25.56 -13.26 -24.44
N THR A 740 -25.91 -13.62 -25.67
CA THR A 740 -25.39 -14.83 -26.34
C THR A 740 -24.01 -14.58 -26.94
N GLY A 741 -23.27 -15.66 -27.22
CA GLY A 741 -22.13 -15.62 -28.13
C GLY A 741 -22.55 -15.48 -29.61
N ASN A 742 -21.57 -15.32 -30.50
CA ASN A 742 -21.83 -15.23 -31.95
C ASN A 742 -21.94 -16.62 -32.63
N THR A 743 -21.60 -17.70 -31.91
CA THR A 743 -21.43 -19.07 -32.43
C THR A 743 -22.05 -20.06 -31.45
N THR A 744 -23.32 -19.86 -31.12
CA THR A 744 -24.02 -20.52 -30.01
C THR A 744 -25.41 -20.94 -30.47
N TYR A 745 -25.81 -22.18 -30.19
CA TYR A 745 -27.17 -22.67 -30.47
C TYR A 745 -28.17 -22.27 -29.39
N ASP A 746 -27.71 -21.58 -28.35
CA ASP A 746 -28.49 -21.24 -27.17
C ASP A 746 -29.57 -20.19 -27.44
N THR A 747 -30.75 -20.41 -26.85
CA THR A 747 -31.88 -19.48 -26.92
C THR A 747 -32.06 -18.78 -25.57
N ILE A 748 -32.36 -17.48 -25.60
CA ILE A 748 -32.66 -16.69 -24.39
C ILE A 748 -33.95 -15.91 -24.61
N THR A 749 -35.02 -16.32 -23.95
CA THR A 749 -36.25 -15.52 -23.85
C THR A 749 -36.13 -14.62 -22.61
N ARG A 750 -36.55 -13.36 -22.74
CA ARG A 750 -36.47 -12.37 -21.64
C ARG A 750 -37.88 -12.02 -21.20
N PHE A 751 -38.12 -12.04 -19.90
CA PHE A 751 -39.36 -11.53 -19.33
C PHE A 751 -39.26 -10.01 -19.15
N THR A 752 -40.40 -9.34 -19.12
CA THR A 752 -40.48 -7.90 -18.91
C THR A 752 -40.25 -7.56 -17.43
N THR A 753 -39.11 -6.95 -17.12
CA THR A 753 -38.83 -6.32 -15.82
C THR A 753 -39.15 -4.83 -15.86
N SER A 754 -39.54 -4.27 -14.72
CA SER A 754 -39.72 -2.82 -14.54
C SER A 754 -38.41 -2.09 -14.21
N ASP A 755 -37.44 -2.79 -13.61
CA ASP A 755 -36.12 -2.25 -13.26
C ASP A 755 -35.06 -2.69 -14.29
N PRO A 756 -34.34 -1.77 -14.97
CA PRO A 756 -33.24 -2.13 -15.88
C PRO A 756 -32.00 -2.71 -15.18
N ARG A 757 -31.95 -2.76 -13.85
CA ARG A 757 -30.94 -3.47 -13.05
C ARG A 757 -31.39 -4.88 -12.65
N GLU A 758 -32.57 -5.31 -13.09
CA GLU A 758 -33.12 -6.64 -12.90
C GLU A 758 -33.36 -7.29 -14.27
N ALA A 759 -32.91 -8.54 -14.43
CA ALA A 759 -33.14 -9.32 -15.64
C ALA A 759 -33.57 -10.75 -15.28
N GLN A 760 -34.71 -11.16 -15.81
CA GLN A 760 -35.25 -12.50 -15.67
C GLN A 760 -35.75 -13.05 -17.00
N GLY A 761 -35.86 -14.36 -17.11
CA GLY A 761 -36.29 -15.05 -18.33
C GLY A 761 -35.88 -16.52 -18.33
N LEU A 762 -35.87 -17.14 -19.51
CA LEU A 762 -35.51 -18.54 -19.70
C LEU A 762 -34.28 -18.65 -20.61
N ILE A 763 -33.41 -19.63 -20.32
CA ILE A 763 -32.33 -20.07 -21.21
C ILE A 763 -32.65 -21.50 -21.65
N ASN A 764 -32.58 -21.75 -22.96
CA ASN A 764 -32.74 -23.08 -23.58
C ASN A 764 -34.06 -23.82 -23.27
N CYS A 765 -35.15 -23.06 -23.05
CA CYS A 765 -36.51 -23.59 -22.97
C CYS A 765 -37.47 -22.81 -23.88
N GLY A 766 -38.61 -23.42 -24.20
CA GLY A 766 -39.73 -22.78 -24.88
C GLY A 766 -40.57 -21.91 -23.93
N THR A 767 -41.76 -22.40 -23.57
CA THR A 767 -42.74 -21.67 -22.74
C THR A 767 -42.56 -21.86 -21.24
N SER A 768 -41.80 -22.87 -20.78
CA SER A 768 -41.52 -23.10 -19.36
C SER A 768 -40.21 -23.89 -19.15
N CYS A 769 -39.52 -23.65 -18.03
CA CYS A 769 -38.36 -24.43 -17.56
C CYS A 769 -38.60 -25.09 -16.17
N HIS A 770 -39.85 -25.26 -15.73
CA HIS A 770 -40.13 -25.70 -14.36
C HIS A 770 -39.42 -27.03 -14.06
N TYR A 771 -38.64 -27.04 -12.98
CA TYR A 771 -37.83 -28.17 -12.49
C TYR A 771 -36.60 -28.58 -13.34
N VAL A 772 -36.12 -27.73 -14.25
CA VAL A 772 -34.89 -28.01 -15.03
C VAL A 772 -33.62 -27.42 -14.39
N GLY A 773 -33.69 -26.17 -13.94
CA GLY A 773 -32.56 -25.45 -13.33
C GLY A 773 -32.85 -23.96 -13.17
N ASP A 774 -32.12 -23.30 -12.26
CA ASP A 774 -32.26 -21.87 -11.99
C ASP A 774 -30.87 -21.20 -11.88
N LEU A 775 -30.68 -20.08 -12.59
CA LEU A 775 -29.52 -19.21 -12.48
C LEU A 775 -29.88 -17.96 -11.65
N TYR A 776 -29.50 -17.95 -10.38
CA TYR A 776 -29.68 -16.83 -9.47
C TYR A 776 -28.38 -16.03 -9.33
N ILE A 777 -28.39 -14.73 -9.65
CA ILE A 777 -27.25 -13.85 -9.39
C ILE A 777 -27.71 -12.58 -8.68
N ARG A 778 -27.11 -12.26 -7.53
CA ARG A 778 -27.32 -10.99 -6.83
C ARG A 778 -26.00 -10.29 -6.54
N THR A 779 -25.97 -8.98 -6.77
CA THR A 779 -24.89 -8.13 -6.23
C THR A 779 -25.40 -6.78 -5.74
N VAL A 780 -24.71 -6.19 -4.76
CA VAL A 780 -24.97 -4.80 -4.34
C VAL A 780 -24.14 -3.85 -5.21
N TYR A 781 -22.80 -3.99 -5.19
CA TYR A 781 -21.88 -3.10 -5.91
C TYR A 781 -21.07 -3.83 -7.01
N GLY A 782 -21.69 -4.13 -8.15
CA GLY A 782 -20.99 -4.72 -9.29
C GLY A 782 -21.77 -4.75 -10.61
N ASP A 783 -21.07 -4.63 -11.74
CA ASP A 783 -21.66 -4.92 -13.05
C ASP A 783 -21.88 -6.44 -13.22
N VAL A 784 -23.11 -6.77 -13.58
CA VAL A 784 -23.72 -7.99 -14.13
C VAL A 784 -23.37 -8.36 -15.58
N ASP A 785 -22.46 -9.28 -15.92
CA ASP A 785 -22.24 -9.66 -17.34
C ASP A 785 -22.31 -11.18 -17.54
N VAL A 786 -23.50 -11.69 -17.85
CA VAL A 786 -23.76 -13.10 -18.18
C VAL A 786 -23.65 -13.29 -19.69
N GLN A 787 -22.75 -14.18 -20.10
CA GLN A 787 -22.62 -14.64 -21.48
C GLN A 787 -23.02 -16.11 -21.59
N VAL A 788 -24.00 -16.41 -22.45
CA VAL A 788 -24.35 -17.81 -22.78
C VAL A 788 -23.58 -18.24 -24.03
N GLY A 789 -22.80 -19.31 -23.89
CA GLY A 789 -22.02 -19.93 -24.94
C GLY A 789 -20.73 -19.19 -25.33
N CYS A 790 -19.99 -19.82 -26.25
CA CYS A 790 -18.58 -19.50 -26.51
C CYS A 790 -18.35 -18.06 -26.99
N ALA A 791 -17.32 -17.41 -26.42
CA ALA A 791 -16.73 -16.23 -27.03
C ALA A 791 -16.12 -16.62 -28.40
N SER A 792 -16.31 -15.77 -29.41
CA SER A 792 -15.94 -16.05 -30.80
C SER A 792 -14.47 -16.50 -30.94
N ALA A 793 -14.26 -17.61 -31.65
CA ALA A 793 -13.02 -18.37 -31.68
C ALA A 793 -11.72 -17.55 -31.83
N SER A 794 -10.84 -17.63 -30.82
CA SER A 794 -9.44 -17.21 -30.92
C SER A 794 -8.48 -18.03 -30.04
N TYR A 795 -8.79 -19.32 -29.84
CA TYR A 795 -7.86 -20.34 -29.34
C TYR A 795 -8.19 -21.68 -30.02
N GLN A 796 -7.18 -22.51 -30.26
CA GLN A 796 -7.28 -23.80 -30.97
C GLN A 796 -7.91 -23.74 -32.39
N LEU A 797 -7.10 -23.40 -33.40
CA LEU A 797 -6.49 -24.48 -34.20
C LEU A 797 -5.22 -24.03 -34.95
N ASP A 798 -4.31 -24.99 -35.01
CA ASP A 798 -3.18 -25.20 -35.91
C ASP A 798 -2.02 -24.21 -36.15
N LYS A 799 -0.90 -24.85 -36.52
CA LYS A 799 0.36 -24.24 -36.96
C LYS A 799 0.35 -24.03 -38.48
N ASN A 800 1.29 -23.21 -38.96
CA ASN A 800 1.69 -23.10 -40.37
C ASN A 800 0.59 -22.66 -41.35
N ILE A 801 0.55 -21.36 -41.68
CA ILE A 801 0.67 -20.85 -43.07
C ILE A 801 0.67 -19.31 -43.09
N MET A 802 1.64 -18.75 -43.83
CA MET A 802 1.71 -17.39 -44.42
C MET A 802 1.37 -16.14 -43.57
N ARG A 803 2.43 -15.37 -43.28
CA ARG A 803 2.41 -13.88 -43.42
C ARG A 803 1.95 -13.55 -44.86
N ASP A 804 1.23 -12.48 -45.19
CA ASP A 804 1.55 -11.10 -44.78
C ASP A 804 0.34 -10.12 -44.76
N ASP A 805 -0.80 -10.45 -45.40
CA ASP A 805 -1.80 -9.43 -45.81
C ASP A 805 -2.64 -8.76 -44.70
N ARG A 806 -2.59 -9.25 -43.44
CA ARG A 806 -3.42 -8.71 -42.34
C ARG A 806 -3.16 -7.22 -42.04
N ARG A 807 -2.01 -6.64 -42.44
CA ARG A 807 -1.71 -5.21 -42.23
C ARG A 807 -2.61 -4.26 -43.04
N ARG A 808 -3.04 -4.63 -44.26
CA ARG A 808 -3.82 -3.72 -45.13
C ARG A 808 -5.31 -3.66 -44.78
N ALA A 809 -5.91 -4.77 -44.34
CA ALA A 809 -7.33 -4.83 -43.98
C ALA A 809 -7.66 -4.04 -42.68
N LEU A 810 -6.81 -4.13 -41.66
CA LEU A 810 -7.10 -3.60 -40.31
C LEU A 810 -7.32 -2.07 -40.28
N CYS A 811 -6.65 -1.33 -41.18
CA CYS A 811 -6.76 0.12 -41.25
C CYS A 811 -8.13 0.60 -41.80
N ARG A 812 -8.74 -0.15 -42.73
CA ARG A 812 -10.07 0.16 -43.28
C ARG A 812 -11.19 -0.05 -42.24
N SER A 813 -11.10 -1.12 -41.44
CA SER A 813 -12.09 -1.43 -40.39
C SER A 813 -12.18 -0.35 -39.31
N LYS A 814 -11.03 0.10 -38.75
CA LYS A 814 -11.00 1.09 -37.65
C LYS A 814 -11.66 2.43 -38.00
N ARG A 815 -11.66 2.85 -39.27
CA ARG A 815 -12.35 4.07 -39.73
C ARG A 815 -13.88 3.93 -39.73
N ARG A 816 -14.42 2.75 -40.09
CA ARG A 816 -15.87 2.48 -40.11
C ARG A 816 -16.45 2.43 -38.69
N LEU A 817 -15.73 1.80 -37.76
CA LEU A 817 -16.14 1.68 -36.36
C LEU A 817 -16.24 3.04 -35.63
N LYS A 818 -15.35 4.01 -35.94
CA LYS A 818 -15.40 5.37 -35.39
C LYS A 818 -16.65 6.17 -35.83
N ARG A 819 -17.23 5.89 -37.02
CA ARG A 819 -18.50 6.51 -37.44
C ARG A 819 -19.69 5.94 -36.67
N LEU A 820 -19.79 4.61 -36.55
CA LEU A 820 -20.91 3.94 -35.87
C LEU A 820 -21.02 4.34 -34.38
N LYS A 821 -19.90 4.39 -33.64
CA LYS A 821 -19.91 4.87 -32.24
C LYS A 821 -20.44 6.31 -32.07
N ARG A 822 -20.30 7.18 -33.09
CA ARG A 822 -20.86 8.55 -33.04
C ARG A 822 -22.37 8.61 -33.32
N GLN A 823 -22.95 7.61 -33.98
CA GLN A 823 -24.41 7.54 -34.19
C GLN A 823 -25.13 6.92 -32.98
N GLN A 824 -24.54 5.91 -32.34
CA GLN A 824 -25.16 5.22 -31.20
C GLN A 824 -25.29 6.09 -29.94
N LEU A 825 -24.42 7.10 -29.75
CA LEU A 825 -24.43 7.95 -28.56
C LEU A 825 -25.66 8.88 -28.45
N ARG A 826 -26.46 9.03 -29.51
CA ARG A 826 -27.62 9.95 -29.56
C ARG A 826 -28.95 9.36 -29.08
N ARG A 827 -28.97 8.14 -28.53
CA ARG A 827 -30.21 7.39 -28.22
C ARG A 827 -30.45 7.06 -26.74
N PHE A 828 -29.68 7.64 -25.81
CA PHE A 828 -29.65 7.23 -24.39
C PHE A 828 -30.21 8.22 -23.36
N HIS A 829 -30.88 9.30 -23.77
CA HIS A 829 -31.77 10.07 -22.88
C HIS A 829 -33.20 9.48 -22.93
N LEU A 830 -33.88 9.51 -21.77
CA LEU A 830 -35.29 9.18 -21.47
C LEU A 830 -35.51 7.95 -20.54
N VAL A 831 -34.98 8.04 -19.32
CA VAL A 831 -35.59 7.43 -18.11
C VAL A 831 -35.47 8.44 -16.97
N ALA A 832 -36.57 8.77 -16.30
CA ALA A 832 -36.60 9.71 -15.19
C ALA A 832 -36.34 9.03 -13.84
N MET A 833 -35.71 9.73 -12.89
CA MET A 833 -35.52 9.28 -11.51
C MET A 833 -36.21 10.18 -10.47
N GLU A 834 -36.38 9.66 -9.27
CA GLU A 834 -36.92 10.38 -8.11
C GLU A 834 -35.83 10.56 -7.04
N ILE A 835 -35.94 11.57 -6.17
CA ILE A 835 -35.00 11.76 -5.06
C ILE A 835 -35.27 10.71 -3.97
N THR A 836 -34.21 10.02 -3.53
CA THR A 836 -34.24 9.03 -2.45
C THR A 836 -33.21 9.36 -1.37
N ASP A 837 -33.44 8.89 -0.16
CA ASP A 837 -32.51 9.01 0.98
C ASP A 837 -31.09 8.49 0.65
N GLU A 838 -31.00 7.34 -0.02
CA GLU A 838 -29.72 6.81 -0.50
C GLU A 838 -29.02 7.74 -1.50
N LEU A 839 -29.75 8.40 -2.41
CA LEU A 839 -29.17 9.35 -3.34
C LEU A 839 -28.60 10.57 -2.60
N ILE A 840 -29.31 11.06 -1.58
CA ILE A 840 -28.88 12.17 -0.73
C ILE A 840 -27.63 11.78 0.07
N LYS A 841 -27.63 10.64 0.77
CA LYS A 841 -26.48 10.12 1.53
C LYS A 841 -25.26 9.84 0.64
N ARG A 842 -25.46 9.22 -0.53
CA ARG A 842 -24.39 8.92 -1.50
C ARG A 842 -23.77 10.17 -2.13
N ARG A 843 -24.55 11.24 -2.34
CA ARG A 843 -24.05 12.51 -2.91
C ARG A 843 -23.42 13.43 -1.85
N SER A 844 -24.00 13.51 -0.66
CA SER A 844 -23.47 14.30 0.46
C SER A 844 -22.27 13.67 1.16
N LYS A 845 -22.15 12.33 1.15
CA LYS A 845 -21.18 11.53 1.91
C LYS A 845 -21.36 11.63 3.45
N HIS A 846 -22.51 12.10 3.91
CA HIS A 846 -22.90 12.14 5.32
C HIS A 846 -23.90 11.02 5.65
N PHE A 847 -23.80 10.47 6.87
CA PHE A 847 -24.68 9.40 7.34
C PHE A 847 -26.03 9.93 7.88
N ASP A 848 -26.03 11.10 8.54
CA ASP A 848 -27.24 11.79 8.99
C ASP A 848 -27.68 12.88 8.00
N VAL A 849 -28.93 12.81 7.57
CA VAL A 849 -29.51 13.73 6.58
C VAL A 849 -29.71 15.14 7.15
N ALA A 850 -30.11 15.22 8.42
CA ALA A 850 -30.34 16.47 9.14
C ALA A 850 -29.11 17.37 9.24
N CYS A 851 -27.90 16.82 9.11
CA CYS A 851 -26.62 17.53 9.23
C CYS A 851 -26.05 18.01 7.89
N ILE A 852 -26.69 17.71 6.75
CA ILE A 852 -26.17 18.06 5.42
C ILE A 852 -26.31 19.57 5.20
N GLN A 853 -25.18 20.27 5.04
CA GLN A 853 -25.16 21.72 4.74
C GLN A 853 -25.07 22.05 3.24
N ARG A 854 -24.49 21.14 2.43
CA ARG A 854 -24.38 21.30 0.96
C ARG A 854 -24.80 20.01 0.27
N LEU A 855 -25.66 20.12 -0.74
CA LEU A 855 -26.20 18.97 -1.48
C LEU A 855 -26.16 19.21 -2.98
N ASN A 856 -25.29 18.48 -3.69
CA ASN A 856 -25.16 18.55 -5.15
C ASN A 856 -25.78 17.31 -5.81
N LEU A 857 -26.96 17.50 -6.41
CA LEU A 857 -27.75 16.54 -7.17
C LEU A 857 -27.74 16.84 -8.67
N SER A 858 -26.77 17.62 -9.16
CA SER A 858 -26.69 17.96 -10.58
C SER A 858 -26.45 16.73 -11.47
N SER A 859 -26.97 16.78 -12.69
CA SER A 859 -26.84 15.74 -13.73
C SER A 859 -27.22 14.34 -13.22
N ALA A 860 -28.32 14.25 -12.46
CA ALA A 860 -28.79 13.02 -11.81
C ALA A 860 -30.05 12.40 -12.45
N ASN A 861 -30.52 12.95 -13.58
CA ASN A 861 -31.75 12.54 -14.30
C ASN A 861 -33.05 12.59 -13.45
N ILE A 862 -33.07 13.44 -12.41
CA ILE A 862 -34.23 13.62 -11.51
C ILE A 862 -35.39 14.30 -12.25
N ALA A 863 -36.63 13.85 -12.04
CA ALA A 863 -37.84 14.53 -12.53
C ALA A 863 -38.87 14.87 -11.43
N LYS A 864 -38.76 14.26 -10.24
CA LYS A 864 -39.63 14.53 -9.09
C LYS A 864 -38.80 14.83 -7.84
N LEU A 865 -39.27 15.79 -7.05
CA LEU A 865 -38.67 16.22 -5.80
C LEU A 865 -39.41 15.57 -4.61
N ALA A 866 -38.66 14.93 -3.72
CA ALA A 866 -39.17 14.23 -2.54
C ALA A 866 -38.07 14.14 -1.46
N LEU A 867 -38.44 13.81 -0.22
CA LEU A 867 -37.53 13.52 0.91
C LEU A 867 -36.58 14.66 1.34
N LEU A 868 -36.75 15.88 0.82
CA LEU A 868 -35.94 17.05 1.20
C LEU A 868 -36.26 17.57 2.62
N ASP A 869 -37.42 17.22 3.17
CA ASP A 869 -37.95 17.64 4.48
C ASP A 869 -37.05 17.27 5.66
N THR A 870 -36.21 16.25 5.46
CA THR A 870 -35.25 15.75 6.45
C THR A 870 -33.92 16.51 6.45
N CYS A 871 -33.65 17.35 5.44
CA CYS A 871 -32.39 18.10 5.25
C CYS A 871 -32.38 19.42 6.05
N THR A 872 -32.68 19.38 7.35
CA THR A 872 -32.96 20.58 8.17
C THR A 872 -31.83 21.62 8.26
N SER A 873 -30.57 21.22 8.08
CA SER A 873 -29.40 22.13 8.11
C SER A 873 -28.92 22.61 6.74
N LEU A 874 -29.70 22.39 5.66
CA LEU A 874 -29.22 22.63 4.29
C LEU A 874 -29.08 24.13 3.96
N VAL A 875 -27.89 24.52 3.49
CA VAL A 875 -27.50 25.90 3.16
C VAL A 875 -27.39 26.11 1.65
N GLU A 876 -26.92 25.09 0.91
CA GLU A 876 -26.74 25.16 -0.55
C GLU A 876 -27.29 23.88 -1.22
N LEU A 877 -28.21 24.05 -2.18
CA LEU A 877 -28.83 22.97 -2.94
C LEU A 877 -28.65 23.18 -4.44
N ASN A 878 -28.01 22.22 -5.12
CA ASN A 878 -27.85 22.23 -6.57
C ASN A 878 -28.60 21.04 -7.21
N LEU A 879 -29.57 21.36 -8.05
CA LEU A 879 -30.45 20.47 -8.80
C LEU A 879 -30.26 20.63 -10.33
N SER A 880 -29.17 21.27 -10.78
CA SER A 880 -28.98 21.65 -12.19
C SER A 880 -28.87 20.46 -13.15
N LYS A 881 -29.25 20.66 -14.42
CA LYS A 881 -29.11 19.66 -15.51
C LYS A 881 -29.88 18.36 -15.20
N ASN A 882 -31.11 18.49 -14.75
CA ASN A 882 -32.04 17.39 -14.50
C ASN A 882 -33.28 17.53 -15.41
N HIS A 883 -34.33 16.73 -15.17
CA HIS A 883 -35.60 16.72 -15.93
C HIS A 883 -36.76 17.18 -15.03
N ILE A 884 -36.51 18.10 -14.09
CA ILE A 884 -37.51 18.56 -13.12
C ILE A 884 -38.53 19.46 -13.85
N ALA A 885 -39.78 19.02 -13.94
CA ALA A 885 -40.86 19.79 -14.59
C ALA A 885 -41.58 20.77 -13.64
N SER A 886 -41.46 20.55 -12.33
CA SER A 886 -42.13 21.33 -11.27
C SER A 886 -41.28 21.39 -10.01
N ILE A 887 -41.30 22.54 -9.32
CA ILE A 887 -40.60 22.74 -8.03
C ILE A 887 -41.46 22.25 -6.83
N ARG A 888 -42.71 21.81 -7.08
CA ARG A 888 -43.62 21.25 -6.07
C ARG A 888 -42.98 20.02 -5.42
N GLY A 889 -42.49 20.18 -4.20
CA GLY A 889 -41.70 19.17 -3.48
C GLY A 889 -40.44 19.70 -2.78
N ILE A 890 -40.10 20.99 -2.91
CA ILE A 890 -39.16 21.66 -2.00
C ILE A 890 -39.93 22.19 -0.77
N PRO A 891 -39.64 21.70 0.46
CA PRO A 891 -40.24 22.19 1.71
C PRO A 891 -39.59 23.49 2.19
N THR A 892 -40.09 24.08 3.27
CA THR A 892 -39.45 25.23 3.93
C THR A 892 -38.13 24.82 4.58
N LEU A 893 -37.00 25.18 3.96
CA LEU A 893 -35.65 24.88 4.43
C LEU A 893 -35.08 26.12 5.13
N ALA A 894 -35.18 26.15 6.46
CA ALA A 894 -34.92 27.35 7.27
C ALA A 894 -33.49 27.92 7.17
N ALA A 895 -32.52 27.13 6.71
CA ALA A 895 -31.12 27.52 6.57
C ALA A 895 -30.67 27.76 5.11
N LEU A 896 -31.55 27.54 4.11
CA LEU A 896 -31.17 27.53 2.70
C LEU A 896 -30.87 28.95 2.18
N ARG A 897 -29.68 29.16 1.63
CA ARG A 897 -29.19 30.45 1.10
C ARG A 897 -28.95 30.43 -0.40
N VAL A 898 -28.58 29.29 -0.98
CA VAL A 898 -28.37 29.12 -2.44
C VAL A 898 -29.20 27.97 -2.98
N LEU A 899 -29.96 28.23 -4.04
CA LEU A 899 -30.72 27.23 -4.79
C LEU A 899 -30.42 27.34 -6.29
N ASP A 900 -29.86 26.28 -6.88
CA ASP A 900 -29.63 26.18 -8.32
C ASP A 900 -30.55 25.11 -8.91
N CYS A 901 -31.47 25.51 -9.79
CA CYS A 901 -32.37 24.66 -10.56
C CYS A 901 -32.16 24.86 -12.08
N SER A 902 -31.01 25.39 -12.50
CA SER A 902 -30.69 25.68 -13.90
C SER A 902 -30.73 24.44 -14.81
N PHE A 903 -31.05 24.62 -16.09
CA PHE A 903 -31.12 23.54 -17.10
C PHE A 903 -32.03 22.38 -16.69
N ASN A 904 -33.28 22.69 -16.33
CA ASN A 904 -34.35 21.74 -16.06
C ASN A 904 -35.53 21.96 -17.03
N GLU A 905 -36.69 21.37 -16.76
CA GLU A 905 -37.91 21.45 -17.59
C GLU A 905 -39.02 22.26 -16.89
N ILE A 906 -38.65 23.13 -15.94
CA ILE A 906 -39.57 23.91 -15.10
C ILE A 906 -40.35 24.90 -15.99
N SER A 907 -41.69 24.86 -15.92
CA SER A 907 -42.55 25.62 -16.82
C SER A 907 -43.21 26.87 -16.22
N SER A 908 -43.25 27.02 -14.89
CA SER A 908 -43.85 28.18 -14.20
C SER A 908 -43.11 28.57 -12.91
N LEU A 909 -43.20 29.85 -12.52
CA LEU A 909 -42.74 30.38 -11.23
C LEU A 909 -43.78 31.33 -10.64
N GLY A 910 -44.71 30.78 -9.86
CA GLY A 910 -45.81 31.54 -9.26
C GLY A 910 -47.04 31.63 -10.16
N ILE A 911 -48.20 31.41 -9.54
CA ILE A 911 -49.50 31.22 -10.19
C ILE A 911 -49.97 32.50 -10.91
N THR A 912 -50.24 32.41 -12.21
CA THR A 912 -51.08 33.39 -12.92
C THR A 912 -52.55 33.11 -12.64
N PHE A 913 -53.29 34.08 -12.07
CA PHE A 913 -54.74 33.96 -11.92
C PHE A 913 -55.44 34.65 -13.11
N PHE A 914 -55.94 33.91 -14.10
CA PHE A 914 -57.04 34.39 -14.97
C PHE A 914 -57.86 33.28 -15.63
N VAL A 915 -59.07 33.08 -15.09
CA VAL A 915 -60.34 32.69 -15.73
C VAL A 915 -60.41 31.42 -16.61
N SER A 916 -61.18 30.47 -16.07
CA SER A 916 -62.01 29.46 -16.75
C SER A 916 -61.39 28.15 -17.28
N LYS A 917 -61.81 27.06 -16.62
CA LYS A 917 -62.24 25.80 -17.24
C LYS A 917 -61.18 24.79 -17.74
N PHE A 918 -60.03 24.66 -17.06
CA PHE A 918 -59.34 23.35 -16.96
C PHE A 918 -58.63 23.16 -15.62
N HIS A 919 -58.84 21.99 -15.00
CA HIS A 919 -57.94 21.36 -14.02
C HIS A 919 -56.69 20.85 -14.77
N GLU A 920 -55.49 20.67 -14.19
CA GLU A 920 -55.02 20.79 -12.80
C GLU A 920 -53.49 20.95 -12.82
N PHE A 921 -52.94 22.15 -12.57
CA PHE A 921 -51.49 22.30 -12.32
C PHE A 921 -51.22 23.57 -11.51
N ILE A 922 -50.60 23.41 -10.33
CA ILE A 922 -50.18 24.50 -9.44
C ILE A 922 -48.78 24.17 -8.94
N ASP A 923 -47.79 24.96 -9.38
CA ASP A 923 -46.41 24.93 -8.90
C ASP A 923 -46.21 26.01 -7.85
N ASP A 924 -46.47 25.69 -6.57
CA ASP A 924 -46.18 26.60 -5.46
C ASP A 924 -44.85 26.26 -4.78
N LEU A 925 -43.96 27.25 -4.73
CA LEU A 925 -42.71 27.22 -3.98
C LEU A 925 -43.00 27.50 -2.49
N ALA A 926 -42.51 26.63 -1.58
CA ALA A 926 -42.60 26.88 -0.16
C ALA A 926 -41.74 28.09 0.26
N LEU A 927 -42.17 28.81 1.30
CA LEU A 927 -41.45 29.96 1.86
C LEU A 927 -40.01 29.57 2.27
N GLN A 928 -39.00 30.26 1.72
CA GLN A 928 -37.59 30.07 2.06
C GLN A 928 -37.04 31.33 2.76
N PRO A 929 -36.96 31.33 4.10
CA PRO A 929 -36.75 32.58 4.86
C PRO A 929 -35.33 33.16 4.78
N GLN A 930 -34.35 32.41 4.25
CA GLN A 930 -32.93 32.80 4.17
C GLN A 930 -32.34 32.75 2.76
N LEU A 931 -33.16 32.53 1.71
CA LEU A 931 -32.63 32.38 0.36
C LEU A 931 -32.08 33.71 -0.15
N GLU A 932 -30.80 33.73 -0.51
CA GLU A 932 -30.06 34.90 -1.00
C GLU A 932 -29.79 34.82 -2.51
N GLU A 933 -29.74 33.61 -3.08
CA GLU A 933 -29.32 33.37 -4.46
C GLU A 933 -30.12 32.24 -5.13
N LEU A 934 -30.69 32.52 -6.31
CA LEU A 934 -31.55 31.63 -7.08
C LEU A 934 -31.14 31.58 -8.57
N HIS A 935 -30.78 30.39 -9.06
CA HIS A 935 -30.45 30.12 -10.47
C HIS A 935 -31.55 29.27 -11.12
N VAL A 936 -32.15 29.75 -12.21
CA VAL A 936 -33.25 29.10 -12.95
C VAL A 936 -33.13 29.25 -14.47
N GLU A 937 -32.00 29.71 -14.99
CA GLU A 937 -31.71 29.78 -16.43
C GLU A 937 -31.74 28.39 -17.09
N GLY A 938 -31.94 28.33 -18.41
CA GLY A 938 -31.96 27.05 -19.13
C GLY A 938 -33.25 26.22 -18.98
N ASN A 939 -34.29 26.74 -18.32
CA ASN A 939 -35.60 26.09 -18.12
C ASN A 939 -36.63 26.43 -19.23
N GLU A 940 -37.89 26.02 -19.06
CA GLU A 940 -39.03 26.33 -19.95
C GLU A 940 -40.03 27.36 -19.36
N ILE A 941 -39.60 28.21 -18.42
CA ILE A 941 -40.50 29.08 -17.65
C ILE A 941 -41.28 30.03 -18.58
N LYS A 942 -42.60 30.08 -18.43
CA LYS A 942 -43.53 30.88 -19.27
C LYS A 942 -44.16 32.10 -18.57
N HIS A 943 -44.21 32.09 -17.24
CA HIS A 943 -44.73 33.20 -16.44
C HIS A 943 -43.98 33.28 -15.11
N VAL A 944 -43.78 34.51 -14.62
CA VAL A 944 -43.19 34.81 -13.30
C VAL A 944 -44.02 35.90 -12.63
N ASP A 945 -44.54 35.64 -11.43
CA ASP A 945 -45.08 36.70 -10.56
C ASP A 945 -44.00 37.14 -9.56
N PHE A 946 -43.31 38.23 -9.88
CA PHE A 946 -42.24 38.78 -9.04
C PHE A 946 -42.73 39.26 -7.66
N VAL A 947 -44.00 39.68 -7.53
CA VAL A 947 -44.57 40.17 -6.26
C VAL A 947 -44.95 39.01 -5.34
N LYS A 948 -45.44 37.89 -5.89
CA LYS A 948 -45.62 36.64 -5.12
C LYS A 948 -44.25 36.02 -4.78
N LEU A 949 -43.29 36.03 -5.71
CA LEU A 949 -41.94 35.51 -5.51
C LEU A 949 -41.22 36.23 -4.36
N GLN A 950 -41.23 37.57 -4.30
CA GLN A 950 -40.62 38.35 -3.20
C GLN A 950 -41.18 37.96 -1.82
N ARG A 951 -42.45 37.54 -1.74
CA ARG A 951 -43.06 37.05 -0.48
C ARG A 951 -42.61 35.64 -0.11
N GLN A 952 -42.22 34.82 -1.08
CA GLN A 952 -41.72 33.45 -0.89
C GLN A 952 -40.21 33.42 -0.61
N VAL A 953 -39.43 34.39 -1.11
CA VAL A 953 -37.97 34.49 -0.92
C VAL A 953 -37.53 35.90 -0.44
N PRO A 954 -37.93 36.33 0.77
CA PRO A 954 -37.83 37.73 1.24
C PRO A 954 -36.39 38.24 1.51
N ARG A 955 -35.35 37.44 1.25
CA ARG A 955 -33.94 37.81 1.40
C ARG A 955 -33.14 37.70 0.09
N LEU A 956 -33.81 37.50 -1.04
CA LEU A 956 -33.16 37.29 -2.32
C LEU A 956 -32.35 38.53 -2.75
N ARG A 957 -31.06 38.31 -3.06
CA ARG A 957 -30.10 39.30 -3.54
C ARG A 957 -29.64 39.04 -4.98
N ARG A 958 -29.63 37.77 -5.43
CA ARG A 958 -29.19 37.40 -6.78
C ARG A 958 -30.21 36.49 -7.46
N LEU A 959 -30.57 36.83 -8.69
CA LEU A 959 -31.51 36.07 -9.51
C LEU A 959 -30.95 35.90 -10.93
N PHE A 960 -30.95 34.66 -11.42
CA PHE A 960 -30.52 34.32 -12.78
C PHE A 960 -31.66 33.60 -13.52
N LEU A 961 -32.23 34.29 -14.51
CA LEU A 961 -33.30 33.83 -15.40
C LEU A 961 -32.76 33.56 -16.81
N HIS A 962 -31.69 34.23 -17.22
CA HIS A 962 -31.10 34.15 -18.55
C HIS A 962 -29.57 33.96 -18.53
N THR A 963 -29.02 33.33 -19.58
CA THR A 963 -27.57 33.26 -19.83
C THR A 963 -27.30 33.28 -21.32
N SER A 964 -26.31 34.08 -21.74
CA SER A 964 -25.92 34.23 -23.15
C SER A 964 -25.26 32.98 -23.75
N THR A 965 -24.89 32.01 -22.91
CA THR A 965 -24.14 30.80 -23.31
C THR A 965 -25.02 29.64 -23.80
N ALA A 966 -26.35 29.71 -23.64
CA ALA A 966 -27.25 28.59 -23.90
C ALA A 966 -28.46 28.97 -24.79
N PRO A 967 -28.62 28.40 -26.00
CA PRO A 967 -29.67 28.78 -26.97
C PRO A 967 -31.08 28.25 -26.62
N ARG A 968 -31.34 27.94 -25.34
CA ARG A 968 -32.62 27.41 -24.81
C ARG A 968 -33.02 28.04 -23.47
N SER A 969 -32.38 29.12 -23.04
CA SER A 969 -32.68 29.70 -21.72
C SER A 969 -34.05 30.38 -21.67
N ASN A 970 -35.02 29.70 -21.03
CA ASN A 970 -36.36 30.20 -20.72
C ASN A 970 -37.08 30.86 -21.92
N PRO A 971 -37.42 30.07 -22.98
CA PRO A 971 -38.09 30.60 -24.18
C PRO A 971 -39.44 31.27 -23.86
N GLY A 972 -40.07 30.91 -22.74
CA GLY A 972 -41.29 31.56 -22.26
C GLY A 972 -41.06 32.90 -21.54
N VAL A 973 -39.95 33.10 -20.83
CA VAL A 973 -39.54 34.42 -20.27
C VAL A 973 -39.17 35.38 -21.41
N VAL A 974 -38.72 34.86 -22.55
CA VAL A 974 -38.51 35.62 -23.79
C VAL A 974 -39.84 35.91 -24.53
N LEU A 975 -40.89 35.12 -24.29
CA LEU A 975 -42.24 35.27 -24.88
C LEU A 975 -43.18 36.14 -24.02
N LEU A 976 -42.94 36.21 -22.72
CA LEU A 976 -43.31 37.36 -21.91
C LEU A 976 -42.54 38.57 -22.47
N THR A 977 -43.25 39.53 -23.05
CA THR A 977 -42.67 40.76 -23.58
C THR A 977 -42.21 41.68 -22.45
N VAL A 978 -41.13 41.29 -21.77
CA VAL A 978 -40.48 42.04 -20.69
C VAL A 978 -38.98 42.18 -20.99
N CYS A 979 -38.30 41.12 -21.46
CA CYS A 979 -36.93 41.24 -22.01
C CYS A 979 -36.84 42.04 -23.32
N LYS A 980 -37.99 42.50 -23.85
CA LYS A 980 -38.13 43.48 -24.94
C LYS A 980 -38.76 44.82 -24.51
N MET A 981 -39.10 44.99 -23.23
CA MET A 981 -39.42 46.30 -22.68
C MET A 981 -38.15 46.95 -22.17
N ASP A 982 -37.94 48.23 -22.51
CA ASP A 982 -36.80 49.04 -22.06
C ASP A 982 -36.70 49.10 -20.51
N ASN A 983 -37.83 48.83 -19.83
CA ASN A 983 -37.99 48.88 -18.38
C ASN A 983 -37.91 47.51 -17.65
N TYR A 984 -37.44 46.41 -18.27
CA TYR A 984 -37.26 45.08 -17.60
C TYR A 984 -36.66 45.20 -16.19
N HIS A 985 -35.51 45.86 -16.10
CA HIS A 985 -34.76 46.07 -14.88
C HIS A 985 -35.53 46.94 -13.87
N ALA A 986 -36.23 47.98 -14.33
CA ALA A 986 -36.98 48.89 -13.47
C ALA A 986 -38.25 48.23 -12.88
N VAL A 987 -38.95 47.40 -13.66
CA VAL A 987 -40.10 46.61 -13.17
C VAL A 987 -39.66 45.61 -12.12
N ILE A 988 -38.55 44.90 -12.35
CA ILE A 988 -37.98 43.95 -11.38
C ILE A 988 -37.49 44.67 -10.12
N GLN A 989 -36.81 45.81 -10.25
CA GLN A 989 -36.34 46.60 -9.10
C GLN A 989 -37.49 47.20 -8.28
N ALA A 990 -38.62 47.56 -8.91
CA ALA A 990 -39.83 48.01 -8.21
C ALA A 990 -40.57 46.86 -7.49
N ALA A 991 -40.55 45.64 -8.04
CA ALA A 991 -41.16 44.46 -7.42
C ALA A 991 -40.28 43.81 -6.34
N MET A 992 -38.96 43.86 -6.49
CA MET A 992 -37.96 43.17 -5.67
C MET A 992 -36.82 44.12 -5.26
N PRO A 993 -37.07 45.12 -4.38
CA PRO A 993 -36.09 46.15 -4.02
C PRO A 993 -34.89 45.64 -3.20
N SER A 994 -34.86 44.36 -2.80
CA SER A 994 -33.72 43.71 -2.13
C SER A 994 -32.67 43.13 -3.10
N LEU A 995 -32.95 43.14 -4.41
CA LEU A 995 -32.11 42.49 -5.41
C LEU A 995 -30.87 43.34 -5.74
N GLU A 996 -29.68 42.75 -5.61
CA GLU A 996 -28.38 43.37 -5.92
C GLU A 996 -27.91 43.01 -7.34
N TYR A 997 -28.15 41.76 -7.77
CA TYR A 997 -27.71 41.19 -9.04
C TYR A 997 -28.88 40.54 -9.81
N LEU A 998 -28.95 40.80 -11.11
CA LEU A 998 -29.93 40.21 -12.04
C LEU A 998 -29.22 39.76 -13.31
N ASP A 999 -29.38 38.49 -13.71
CA ASP A 999 -28.86 37.92 -14.96
C ASP A 999 -27.33 38.12 -15.18
N GLY A 1000 -26.58 38.33 -14.10
CA GLY A 1000 -25.14 38.61 -14.09
C GLY A 1000 -24.76 40.11 -14.06
N GLU A 1001 -25.70 41.03 -14.23
CA GLU A 1001 -25.47 42.47 -14.09
C GLU A 1001 -25.67 42.97 -12.64
N ILE A 1002 -24.92 44.01 -12.26
CA ILE A 1002 -25.10 44.76 -11.01
C ILE A 1002 -26.05 45.93 -11.28
N LEU A 1003 -27.23 45.91 -10.65
CA LEU A 1003 -28.28 46.90 -10.93
C LEU A 1003 -27.84 48.35 -10.61
N VAL A 1004 -27.04 48.54 -9.56
CA VAL A 1004 -26.53 49.86 -9.13
C VAL A 1004 -25.64 50.53 -10.18
N LEU A 1005 -24.76 49.77 -10.85
CA LEU A 1005 -23.86 50.34 -11.87
C LEU A 1005 -24.63 50.82 -13.10
N ARG A 1006 -25.76 50.17 -13.42
CA ARG A 1006 -26.61 50.53 -14.56
C ARG A 1006 -27.35 51.85 -14.32
N GLN A 1007 -27.75 52.15 -13.08
CA GLN A 1007 -28.37 53.43 -12.72
C GLN A 1007 -27.40 54.61 -12.93
N MET A 1008 -26.16 54.49 -12.44
CA MET A 1008 -25.11 55.50 -12.64
C MET A 1008 -24.78 55.69 -14.14
N ALA A 1009 -24.82 54.61 -14.93
CA ALA A 1009 -24.62 54.67 -16.38
C ALA A 1009 -25.80 55.32 -17.14
N THR A 1010 -27.03 55.27 -16.61
CA THR A 1010 -28.16 56.02 -17.18
C THR A 1010 -28.12 57.51 -16.80
N GLU A 1011 -27.71 57.85 -15.59
CA GLU A 1011 -27.49 59.25 -15.16
C GLU A 1011 -26.38 59.91 -16.00
N ALA A 1012 -25.28 59.19 -16.24
CA ALA A 1012 -24.17 59.63 -17.10
C ALA A 1012 -24.56 59.88 -18.58
N LYS A 1013 -25.66 59.29 -19.06
CA LYS A 1013 -26.15 59.48 -20.45
C LYS A 1013 -27.04 60.71 -20.64
N SER A 1014 -27.39 61.42 -19.58
CA SER A 1014 -28.36 62.54 -19.63
C SER A 1014 -27.76 63.93 -19.96
N LYS A 1015 -26.55 64.00 -20.54
CA LYS A 1015 -25.90 65.25 -20.99
C LYS A 1015 -25.36 65.17 -22.43
N PRO A 1016 -25.90 65.96 -23.38
CA PRO A 1016 -25.25 66.31 -24.65
C PRO A 1016 -24.25 67.48 -24.43
N THR A 1017 -23.49 68.02 -25.39
CA THR A 1017 -23.50 67.98 -26.88
C THR A 1017 -22.05 68.21 -27.41
N PRO A 1018 -21.73 68.03 -28.71
CA PRO A 1018 -20.35 68.08 -29.24
C PRO A 1018 -19.97 69.41 -29.92
N GLU A 1019 -18.68 69.60 -30.23
CA GLU A 1019 -18.19 70.43 -31.36
C GLU A 1019 -16.82 69.91 -31.87
N GLN A 1020 -16.32 70.44 -33.00
CA GLN A 1020 -15.40 69.71 -33.91
C GLN A 1020 -13.94 70.21 -33.97
N ASP A 1021 -13.09 69.39 -34.62
CA ASP A 1021 -11.63 69.50 -34.70
C ASP A 1021 -11.08 70.67 -35.55
N ALA A 1022 -10.09 71.38 -34.99
CA ALA A 1022 -9.00 72.06 -35.69
C ALA A 1022 -7.82 72.33 -34.71
N ASP A 1023 -6.65 72.70 -35.24
CA ASP A 1023 -5.52 73.31 -34.50
C ASP A 1023 -4.72 72.48 -33.47
N VAL A 1024 -4.57 71.16 -33.66
CA VAL A 1024 -3.59 70.34 -32.89
C VAL A 1024 -2.24 70.18 -33.61
N GLU A 1025 -2.20 70.30 -34.94
CA GLU A 1025 -1.01 70.00 -35.76
C GLU A 1025 0.23 70.87 -35.42
N GLN A 1026 0.02 72.13 -35.01
CA GLN A 1026 1.11 73.02 -34.57
C GLN A 1026 1.68 72.66 -33.19
N ALA A 1027 0.92 71.98 -32.32
CA ALA A 1027 1.40 71.58 -30.99
C ALA A 1027 2.33 70.36 -31.02
N ILE A 1028 2.40 69.64 -32.15
CA ILE A 1028 3.13 68.37 -32.27
C ILE A 1028 4.61 68.57 -32.62
N GLN A 1029 5.02 69.73 -33.14
CA GLN A 1029 6.37 69.93 -33.69
C GLN A 1029 7.43 70.38 -32.66
N ASP A 1030 7.05 71.10 -31.60
CA ASP A 1030 8.01 71.74 -30.66
C ASP A 1030 8.30 70.93 -29.38
N ALA A 1031 7.61 69.80 -29.14
CA ALA A 1031 7.77 69.01 -27.92
C ALA A 1031 8.75 67.82 -28.08
N THR A 1032 9.91 67.91 -27.44
CA THR A 1032 10.91 66.81 -27.42
C THR A 1032 10.55 65.73 -26.40
N TRP A 1033 10.76 64.46 -26.76
CA TRP A 1033 10.22 63.30 -26.03
C TRP A 1033 11.22 62.70 -25.03
N GLU A 1034 10.91 62.77 -23.74
CA GLU A 1034 11.33 61.77 -22.75
C GLU A 1034 10.15 60.86 -22.35
N LYS A 1035 10.43 59.56 -22.16
CA LYS A 1035 9.41 58.56 -21.84
C LYS A 1035 9.06 58.54 -20.35
N VAL A 1036 8.05 59.33 -19.96
CA VAL A 1036 7.41 59.23 -18.65
C VAL A 1036 6.48 58.01 -18.61
N SER A 1037 6.54 57.24 -17.52
CA SER A 1037 5.67 56.08 -17.26
C SER A 1037 4.37 56.49 -16.55
N TRP A 1038 3.23 56.19 -17.15
CA TRP A 1038 1.91 56.49 -16.57
C TRP A 1038 1.44 55.38 -15.61
N GLU A 1039 1.55 55.62 -14.29
CA GLU A 1039 0.82 54.85 -13.29
C GLU A 1039 -0.63 55.35 -13.17
N LEU A 1040 -1.60 54.42 -13.15
CA LEU A 1040 -3.00 54.72 -12.80
C LEU A 1040 -3.21 54.60 -11.28
N PRO A 1041 -3.89 55.55 -10.62
CA PRO A 1041 -3.91 55.63 -9.17
C PRO A 1041 -4.82 54.59 -8.50
N ARG A 1042 -4.17 53.60 -7.87
CA ARG A 1042 -4.60 52.91 -6.62
C ARG A 1042 -6.06 52.42 -6.57
N THR A 1043 -6.40 51.45 -7.41
CA THR A 1043 -7.40 50.45 -7.00
C THR A 1043 -6.91 49.71 -5.74
N ASN A 1044 -7.82 49.36 -4.83
CA ASN A 1044 -7.44 48.77 -3.54
C ASN A 1044 -6.81 47.38 -3.75
N ALA A 1045 -5.47 47.30 -3.65
CA ALA A 1045 -4.73 46.04 -3.81
C ALA A 1045 -5.19 44.96 -2.82
N ALA A 1046 -5.65 45.35 -1.63
CA ALA A 1046 -6.29 44.46 -0.66
C ALA A 1046 -7.58 43.82 -1.21
N PHE A 1047 -8.44 44.58 -1.90
CA PHE A 1047 -9.67 44.07 -2.51
C PHE A 1047 -9.37 43.12 -3.68
N ILE A 1048 -8.35 43.44 -4.51
CA ILE A 1048 -7.91 42.56 -5.60
C ILE A 1048 -7.26 41.28 -5.06
N MET A 1049 -6.45 41.36 -3.98
CA MET A 1049 -5.93 40.17 -3.30
C MET A 1049 -7.04 39.34 -2.65
N GLU A 1050 -8.00 39.96 -1.97
CA GLU A 1050 -9.08 39.24 -1.29
C GLU A 1050 -10.04 38.57 -2.28
N SER A 1051 -10.44 39.28 -3.34
CA SER A 1051 -11.29 38.73 -4.41
C SER A 1051 -10.55 37.63 -5.20
N THR A 1052 -9.28 37.82 -5.57
CA THR A 1052 -8.52 36.75 -6.23
C THR A 1052 -8.13 35.60 -5.28
N ALA A 1053 -8.07 35.82 -3.96
CA ALA A 1053 -7.92 34.74 -2.98
C ALA A 1053 -9.22 33.95 -2.81
N LYS A 1054 -10.38 34.61 -2.71
CA LYS A 1054 -11.71 33.98 -2.70
C LYS A 1054 -11.97 33.21 -4.00
N LEU A 1055 -11.62 33.78 -5.16
CA LEU A 1055 -11.75 33.13 -6.46
C LEU A 1055 -10.80 31.93 -6.59
N ARG A 1056 -9.54 32.03 -6.11
CA ARG A 1056 -8.61 30.89 -6.06
C ARG A 1056 -9.07 29.80 -5.06
N ALA A 1057 -9.70 30.16 -3.96
CA ALA A 1057 -10.30 29.19 -3.03
C ALA A 1057 -11.50 28.47 -3.66
N MET A 1058 -12.43 29.21 -4.27
CA MET A 1058 -13.56 28.63 -5.02
C MET A 1058 -13.08 27.74 -6.19
N LEU A 1059 -12.04 28.13 -6.91
CA LEU A 1059 -11.40 27.28 -7.93
C LEU A 1059 -10.73 26.04 -7.32
N ALA A 1060 -10.06 26.15 -6.17
CA ALA A 1060 -9.44 25.02 -5.48
C ALA A 1060 -10.47 24.03 -4.88
N ASP A 1061 -11.66 24.52 -4.55
CA ASP A 1061 -12.79 23.69 -4.11
C ASP A 1061 -13.46 23.02 -5.31
N CYS A 1062 -13.77 23.78 -6.37
CA CYS A 1062 -14.34 23.24 -7.61
C CYS A 1062 -13.43 22.20 -8.29
N ASN A 1063 -12.10 22.38 -8.21
CA ASN A 1063 -11.10 21.44 -8.72
C ASN A 1063 -11.03 20.10 -7.96
N ARG A 1064 -11.91 19.86 -6.97
CA ARG A 1064 -12.07 18.56 -6.30
C ARG A 1064 -13.25 17.73 -6.82
N ASP A 1065 -14.21 18.33 -7.53
CA ASP A 1065 -15.49 17.70 -7.88
C ASP A 1065 -15.77 17.61 -9.40
N VAL A 1066 -14.83 17.99 -10.27
CA VAL A 1066 -15.01 18.06 -11.74
C VAL A 1066 -14.19 17.01 -12.49
N ASP A 1067 -14.88 16.20 -13.31
CA ASP A 1067 -14.30 15.20 -14.22
C ASP A 1067 -14.77 15.46 -15.68
N GLY A 1068 -13.96 15.05 -16.66
CA GLY A 1068 -14.32 15.07 -18.10
C GLY A 1068 -14.09 16.41 -18.82
N ASP A 1069 -14.86 16.67 -19.89
CA ASP A 1069 -14.64 17.77 -20.86
C ASP A 1069 -14.62 19.17 -20.21
N ALA A 1070 -15.25 19.33 -19.04
CA ALA A 1070 -15.20 20.57 -18.26
C ALA A 1070 -13.78 20.93 -17.77
N LEU A 1071 -12.89 19.96 -17.58
CA LEU A 1071 -11.51 20.19 -17.13
C LEU A 1071 -10.67 20.92 -18.18
N ASP A 1072 -10.88 20.65 -19.48
CA ASP A 1072 -10.16 21.34 -20.55
C ASP A 1072 -10.69 22.77 -20.76
N LEU A 1073 -11.97 23.02 -20.49
CA LEU A 1073 -12.53 24.37 -20.46
C LEU A 1073 -12.02 25.17 -19.24
N LEU A 1074 -11.90 24.52 -18.08
CA LEU A 1074 -11.31 25.11 -16.86
C LEU A 1074 -9.81 25.41 -17.07
N ARG A 1075 -9.06 24.56 -17.80
CA ARG A 1075 -7.69 24.85 -18.25
C ARG A 1075 -7.60 26.06 -19.18
N GLN A 1076 -8.54 26.21 -20.12
CA GLN A 1076 -8.60 27.39 -20.98
C GLN A 1076 -8.87 28.67 -20.17
N MET A 1077 -9.74 28.61 -19.15
CA MET A 1077 -9.95 29.73 -18.23
C MET A 1077 -8.74 30.02 -17.34
N GLN A 1078 -7.99 29.01 -16.89
CA GLN A 1078 -6.72 29.21 -16.18
C GLN A 1078 -5.64 29.82 -17.07
N ALA A 1079 -5.58 29.45 -18.35
CA ALA A 1079 -4.66 30.03 -19.32
C ALA A 1079 -5.02 31.47 -19.75
N ALA A 1080 -6.25 31.92 -19.45
CA ALA A 1080 -6.70 33.32 -19.60
C ALA A 1080 -6.62 34.13 -18.28
N LEU A 1081 -6.08 33.53 -17.21
CA LEU A 1081 -5.87 34.12 -15.88
C LEU A 1081 -4.38 34.17 -15.47
N GLN A 1082 -3.48 33.94 -16.45
CA GLN A 1082 -2.03 34.13 -16.38
C GLN A 1082 -1.63 35.28 -17.31
#